data_AF-A0AB38HTE3-F1
#
_entry.id   AF-A0AB38HTE3-F1
#
_cell.length_a   1.000
_cell.length_b   1.000
_cell.length_c   1.000
_cell.angle_alpha   90.00
_cell.angle_beta   90.00
_cell.angle_gamma   90.00
#
_symmetry.space_group_name_H-M   'P 1'
#
loop_
_entity.id
_entity.type
_entity.pdbx_description
1 polymer ?
#
loop_
_entity_poly.entity_id
_entity_poly.type
_entity_poly.pdbx_seq_one_letter_code
_entity_poly.pdbx_strand_id
1 'polypeptide(L)'
;MSDAALQSYQVDVIEFGEKAESGNSQLETPGSSRHAPPPMPKGARDAGDQTARNYRYQHSYAVILLASACRGERDYQAVWCEHHEDILAERTDGKFDGWQIKTRRPESGAWTTSSPDFVAALGRFVALTQYMGEALADLHFVSNAEFQAPSSTKDIGRISRSPLAFLDAVKGAPILSAVSQPFREIITRLASQFRSSPQQVFDTLLKVHLVVGPSRGEIDATLSNEHLARIEAHKNRTAEELNSLRDDLVGLIARASSLHVTSPQRHLHPMTSLVSEGPTVGAKRVSIEVLTLNAMATKSIGHDKLLAGLGLKLDDILRLLNSDKSGGLTKEQVTALLDAFSEFDATIDDPMPLLLRKADELRAFQASLADQMADDPDDDKRFEPVLDAMKRGDFDAADEALETLAETGAVGREAVLAQATHMFAMRGSLALARLRYEVAAEHFATSAAIARSFNKPLMFSLLAEQAQALTEQSRLNGGMSGFRQALAILHERVETAPTKSFAWFIAITDLIATMGLACERAATPQANEMVRFALDLSREALSLLDEVKHTDLWLSLATNLGAILNHAVRYSYDKENAQKLNQEAIALLTRAVQIAKSNGGSELANLEINLATAYRRSSVAAADPRAALESAIFHRLEVLTDEKVLSRGQLGNAYDSLGNDYAELAIVGARTLDRDAFRRALAAYRKALSVRDRSLNPIDWARTQFNIAAHYGRAYRLSGGSTDSRYGLAGLRRLELALSVLSREASPQDWANACAHSGTIVAEMLSEQHEIEFGVIEKTITRLAEVAEFADRVIDAELVLRTLDTQASITLCLFLQRHSAAPRIITLANERLQPRLVAYRQTLWRVLFELADAQHAFMLGHLADDRLKVSQAIDALKEALSKSYANDQEDFLELGRSVLADMEDQFAQMPS
;
A
#
# COMPACT_ATOMS: atom_id res chain seq x y z
N MET A 1 21.33 -16.97 27.80
CA MET A 1 22.52 -17.63 27.21
C MET A 1 23.45 -16.55 26.67
N SER A 2 24.74 -16.60 27.01
CA SER A 2 25.70 -15.50 26.95
C SER A 2 26.47 -15.40 25.63
N ASP A 3 27.16 -14.26 25.44
CA ASP A 3 28.15 -13.84 24.42
C ASP A 3 28.87 -14.91 23.58
N ALA A 4 29.03 -16.13 24.12
CA ALA A 4 29.60 -17.30 23.45
C ALA A 4 28.80 -17.77 22.21
N ALA A 5 27.47 -17.56 22.15
CA ALA A 5 26.66 -17.97 21.01
C ALA A 5 26.85 -17.09 19.75
N LEU A 6 27.31 -15.85 19.92
CA LEU A 6 27.60 -14.92 18.81
C LEU A 6 29.02 -15.11 18.24
N GLN A 7 29.93 -15.73 19.01
CA GLN A 7 31.33 -15.93 18.63
C GLN A 7 31.59 -17.18 17.75
N SER A 8 30.64 -18.12 17.66
CA SER A 8 30.87 -19.42 16.99
C SER A 8 30.68 -19.45 15.47
N TYR A 9 30.37 -18.32 14.83
CA TYR A 9 30.21 -18.24 13.38
C TYR A 9 31.47 -17.71 12.70
N GLN A 10 32.23 -18.62 12.07
CA GLN A 10 33.33 -18.27 11.18
C GLN A 10 32.83 -17.37 10.03
N VAL A 11 33.61 -16.34 9.74
CA VAL A 11 33.37 -15.38 8.66
C VAL A 11 33.83 -16.02 7.35
N ASP A 12 32.92 -16.66 6.64
CA ASP A 12 33.11 -16.89 5.20
C ASP A 12 32.73 -15.61 4.45
N VAL A 13 33.75 -14.91 3.97
CA VAL A 13 33.61 -13.95 2.88
C VAL A 13 33.28 -14.79 1.66
N ILE A 14 32.03 -14.77 1.21
CA ILE A 14 31.63 -15.62 0.09
C ILE A 14 32.18 -15.03 -1.22
N GLU A 15 33.17 -15.69 -1.80
CA GLU A 15 33.50 -15.62 -3.23
C GLU A 15 32.41 -16.39 -4.01
N PHE A 16 31.80 -15.75 -5.01
CA PHE A 16 30.81 -16.41 -5.87
C PHE A 16 31.24 -16.34 -7.33
N GLY A 17 31.46 -17.52 -7.92
CA GLY A 17 31.66 -17.73 -9.36
C GLY A 17 30.38 -18.25 -10.03
N GLU A 18 30.10 -17.74 -11.23
CA GLU A 18 29.02 -18.15 -12.13
C GLU A 18 29.26 -19.54 -12.71
N LYS A 19 28.21 -20.37 -12.78
CA LYS A 19 28.07 -21.41 -13.82
C LYS A 19 26.61 -21.61 -14.22
N ALA A 20 26.35 -21.39 -15.51
CA ALA A 20 25.17 -21.83 -16.22
C ALA A 20 25.38 -23.26 -16.74
N GLU A 21 24.38 -24.13 -16.59
CA GLU A 21 24.32 -25.40 -17.30
C GLU A 21 22.96 -25.62 -17.97
N SER A 22 23.06 -26.00 -19.23
CA SER A 22 22.01 -26.36 -20.19
C SER A 22 21.52 -27.80 -19.98
N GLY A 23 20.21 -28.05 -20.10
CA GLY A 23 19.65 -29.39 -20.14
C GLY A 23 18.41 -29.46 -21.03
N ASN A 24 18.48 -30.31 -22.05
CA ASN A 24 17.52 -30.52 -23.13
C ASN A 24 16.87 -31.92 -22.98
N SER A 25 15.56 -32.07 -23.14
CA SER A 25 14.84 -33.31 -23.58
C SER A 25 13.33 -33.17 -23.30
N GLN A 26 12.50 -33.04 -24.35
CA GLN A 26 11.74 -34.08 -25.07
C GLN A 26 10.33 -34.36 -24.50
N LEU A 27 9.36 -34.08 -25.37
CA LEU A 27 7.91 -34.26 -25.27
C LEU A 27 7.50 -35.72 -25.41
N GLU A 28 6.51 -36.16 -24.63
CA GLU A 28 5.53 -37.18 -25.02
C GLU A 28 4.13 -36.81 -24.52
N THR A 29 3.14 -36.90 -25.41
CA THR A 29 1.68 -36.98 -25.16
C THR A 29 1.24 -38.35 -25.72
N PRO A 30 0.18 -39.03 -25.23
CA PRO A 30 -1.22 -38.65 -25.55
C PRO A 30 -2.32 -39.17 -24.58
N GLY A 31 -3.58 -38.73 -24.78
CA GLY A 31 -4.73 -39.55 -24.39
C GLY A 31 -6.04 -38.82 -24.09
N SER A 32 -6.86 -38.57 -25.10
CA SER A 32 -8.24 -38.08 -24.97
C SER A 32 -9.23 -39.18 -24.57
N SER A 33 -10.22 -38.88 -23.72
CA SER A 33 -11.55 -39.51 -23.83
C SER A 33 -12.66 -38.60 -23.31
N ARG A 34 -13.62 -38.31 -24.18
CA ARG A 34 -14.89 -37.60 -23.92
C ARG A 34 -15.88 -38.53 -23.23
N HIS A 35 -16.60 -38.04 -22.21
CA HIS A 35 -17.93 -38.53 -21.87
C HIS A 35 -18.85 -37.37 -21.44
N ALA A 36 -19.95 -37.21 -22.17
CA ALA A 36 -21.03 -36.27 -21.87
C ALA A 36 -21.99 -36.87 -20.82
N PRO A 37 -22.61 -36.04 -19.95
CA PRO A 37 -23.48 -36.51 -18.88
C PRO A 37 -24.96 -36.65 -19.33
N PRO A 38 -25.76 -37.52 -18.67
CA PRO A 38 -27.18 -37.67 -18.95
C PRO A 38 -28.05 -36.64 -18.20
N PRO A 39 -29.30 -36.38 -18.62
CA PRO A 39 -30.08 -35.23 -18.18
C PRO A 39 -31.12 -35.52 -17.09
N MET A 40 -31.62 -34.43 -16.47
CA MET A 40 -32.90 -34.20 -15.74
C MET A 40 -32.74 -33.88 -14.23
N PRO A 41 -33.71 -33.22 -13.54
CA PRO A 41 -34.94 -32.53 -13.97
C PRO A 41 -35.03 -31.05 -13.50
N LYS A 42 -35.99 -30.29 -14.06
CA LYS A 42 -36.24 -28.86 -13.82
C LYS A 42 -37.04 -28.59 -12.53
N GLY A 43 -36.63 -27.55 -11.80
CA GLY A 43 -37.49 -26.81 -10.86
C GLY A 43 -36.78 -26.44 -9.56
N ALA A 44 -36.12 -25.27 -9.55
CA ALA A 44 -35.70 -24.43 -8.39
C ALA A 44 -34.37 -23.67 -8.62
N ARG A 45 -33.68 -23.86 -9.76
CA ARG A 45 -32.58 -22.98 -10.19
C ARG A 45 -33.15 -21.83 -11.00
N ASP A 46 -32.97 -20.58 -10.57
CA ASP A 46 -32.60 -19.49 -11.49
C ASP A 46 -32.48 -18.09 -10.86
N ALA A 47 -32.62 -17.85 -9.56
CA ALA A 47 -32.51 -16.48 -9.03
C ALA A 47 -31.03 -16.06 -8.81
N GLY A 48 -30.26 -16.84 -8.05
CA GLY A 48 -28.84 -16.58 -7.77
C GLY A 48 -27.95 -16.68 -9.02
N ASP A 49 -28.09 -17.77 -9.80
CA ASP A 49 -27.40 -17.97 -11.08
C ASP A 49 -27.66 -16.81 -12.06
N GLN A 50 -28.86 -16.23 -12.04
CA GLN A 50 -29.27 -15.15 -12.93
C GLN A 50 -28.66 -13.81 -12.53
N THR A 51 -28.56 -13.53 -11.23
CA THR A 51 -27.90 -12.33 -10.70
C THR A 51 -26.41 -12.38 -11.00
N ALA A 52 -25.75 -13.52 -10.74
CA ALA A 52 -24.32 -13.72 -11.06
C ALA A 52 -24.01 -13.52 -12.55
N ARG A 53 -24.87 -14.04 -13.44
CA ARG A 53 -24.72 -13.85 -14.90
C ARG A 53 -24.99 -12.42 -15.38
N ASN A 54 -25.70 -11.60 -14.61
CA ASN A 54 -25.90 -10.18 -14.96
C ASN A 54 -24.65 -9.37 -14.60
N TYR A 55 -24.09 -9.59 -13.41
CA TYR A 55 -22.82 -8.97 -13.00
C TYR A 55 -21.66 -9.39 -13.90
N ARG A 56 -21.55 -10.67 -14.27
CA ARG A 56 -20.51 -11.13 -15.21
C ARG A 56 -20.59 -10.41 -16.57
N TYR A 57 -21.80 -10.15 -17.08
CA TYR A 57 -21.97 -9.40 -18.32
C TYR A 57 -21.49 -7.95 -18.18
N GLN A 58 -21.82 -7.29 -17.07
CA GLN A 58 -21.36 -5.92 -16.77
C GLN A 58 -19.83 -5.87 -16.67
N HIS A 59 -19.22 -6.78 -15.92
CA HIS A 59 -17.76 -6.85 -15.76
C HIS A 59 -17.05 -7.11 -17.09
N SER A 60 -17.56 -8.06 -17.88
CA SER A 60 -17.00 -8.37 -19.20
C SER A 60 -17.09 -7.17 -20.14
N TYR A 61 -18.18 -6.41 -20.08
CA TYR A 61 -18.34 -5.22 -20.91
C TYR A 61 -17.39 -4.08 -20.47
N ALA A 62 -17.05 -3.95 -19.19
CA ALA A 62 -16.03 -3.01 -18.74
C ALA A 62 -14.64 -3.35 -19.32
N VAL A 63 -14.29 -4.65 -19.40
CA VAL A 63 -13.05 -5.08 -20.06
C VAL A 63 -13.09 -4.77 -21.57
N ILE A 64 -14.25 -4.88 -22.23
CA ILE A 64 -14.43 -4.44 -23.62
C ILE A 64 -14.10 -2.95 -23.77
N LEU A 65 -14.55 -2.10 -22.84
CA LEU A 65 -14.25 -0.66 -22.85
C LEU A 65 -12.74 -0.42 -22.72
N LEU A 66 -12.08 -1.06 -21.75
CA LEU A 66 -10.62 -0.95 -21.57
C LEU A 66 -9.85 -1.45 -22.80
N ALA A 67 -10.26 -2.57 -23.39
CA ALA A 67 -9.64 -3.12 -24.59
C ALA A 67 -9.79 -2.16 -25.79
N SER A 68 -10.96 -1.56 -25.96
CA SER A 68 -11.18 -0.55 -27.02
C SER A 68 -10.30 0.70 -26.81
N ALA A 69 -10.11 1.13 -25.56
CA ALA A 69 -9.26 2.26 -25.23
C ALA A 69 -7.78 1.96 -25.46
N CYS A 70 -7.30 0.77 -25.07
CA CYS A 70 -5.95 0.30 -25.34
C CYS A 70 -5.63 0.23 -26.85
N ARG A 71 -6.64 -0.02 -27.70
CA ARG A 71 -6.53 0.01 -29.17
C ARG A 71 -6.64 1.42 -29.78
N GLY A 72 -6.88 2.46 -28.96
CA GLY A 72 -7.10 3.83 -29.43
C GLY A 72 -8.45 4.07 -30.10
N GLU A 73 -9.42 3.13 -29.96
CA GLU A 73 -10.78 3.29 -30.50
C GLU A 73 -11.66 4.19 -29.61
N ARG A 74 -11.29 4.31 -28.33
CA ARG A 74 -11.91 5.19 -27.35
C ARG A 74 -10.83 5.96 -26.60
N ASP A 75 -11.12 7.21 -26.29
CA ASP A 75 -10.20 8.10 -25.59
C ASP A 75 -10.36 7.95 -24.07
N TYR A 76 -10.03 6.77 -23.54
CA TYR A 76 -10.09 6.47 -22.10
C TYR A 76 -8.72 6.10 -21.52
N GLN A 77 -8.48 6.51 -20.28
CA GLN A 77 -7.28 6.14 -19.51
C GLN A 77 -7.60 5.19 -18.35
N ALA A 78 -8.84 5.16 -17.87
CA ALA A 78 -9.29 4.22 -16.85
C ALA A 78 -10.81 4.06 -16.86
N VAL A 79 -11.29 3.05 -16.13
CA VAL A 79 -12.72 2.90 -15.77
C VAL A 79 -12.88 2.83 -14.26
N TRP A 80 -13.95 3.41 -13.76
CA TRP A 80 -14.37 3.35 -12.37
C TRP A 80 -15.57 2.41 -12.24
N CYS A 81 -15.46 1.42 -11.34
CA CYS A 81 -16.43 0.33 -11.22
C CYS A 81 -17.43 0.58 -10.08
N GLU A 82 -18.73 0.39 -10.37
CA GLU A 82 -19.83 0.62 -9.41
C GLU A 82 -19.68 1.97 -8.69
N HIS A 83 -19.50 3.02 -9.50
CA HIS A 83 -19.18 4.38 -9.06
C HIS A 83 -20.18 5.36 -9.71
N HIS A 84 -21.33 5.54 -9.06
CA HIS A 84 -22.55 6.26 -9.51
C HIS A 84 -23.31 5.61 -10.66
N GLU A 85 -22.59 5.06 -11.63
CA GLU A 85 -23.13 4.22 -12.69
C GLU A 85 -22.49 2.84 -12.64
N ASP A 86 -22.99 1.93 -13.49
CA ASP A 86 -22.44 0.57 -13.57
C ASP A 86 -20.95 0.65 -13.94
N ILE A 87 -20.58 1.54 -14.89
CA ILE A 87 -19.20 1.94 -15.19
C ILE A 87 -19.12 3.45 -15.48
N LEU A 88 -18.06 4.11 -15.01
CA LEU A 88 -17.73 5.50 -15.39
C LEU A 88 -16.33 5.52 -16.04
N ALA A 89 -16.26 5.87 -17.32
CA ALA A 89 -15.01 5.87 -18.07
C ALA A 89 -14.33 7.24 -17.98
N GLU A 90 -13.06 7.25 -17.61
CA GLU A 90 -12.22 8.44 -17.46
C GLU A 90 -11.48 8.73 -18.75
N ARG A 91 -11.66 9.92 -19.30
CA ARG A 91 -11.06 10.36 -20.57
C ARG A 91 -9.72 11.06 -20.36
N THR A 92 -8.90 11.12 -21.40
CA THR A 92 -7.59 11.79 -21.33
C THR A 92 -7.69 13.31 -21.21
N ASP A 93 -8.83 13.91 -21.61
CA ASP A 93 -9.14 15.33 -21.48
C ASP A 93 -9.66 15.74 -20.09
N GLY A 94 -9.70 14.79 -19.14
CA GLY A 94 -10.19 15.00 -17.78
C GLY A 94 -11.72 14.97 -17.63
N LYS A 95 -12.47 14.62 -18.69
CA LYS A 95 -13.92 14.41 -18.64
C LYS A 95 -14.27 12.92 -18.43
N PHE A 96 -15.56 12.64 -18.24
CA PHE A 96 -16.07 11.30 -18.00
C PHE A 96 -17.23 10.93 -18.90
N ASP A 97 -17.31 9.65 -19.27
CA ASP A 97 -18.48 9.04 -19.93
C ASP A 97 -19.17 8.06 -18.97
N GLY A 98 -20.49 8.19 -18.78
CA GLY A 98 -21.27 7.31 -17.91
C GLY A 98 -21.88 6.12 -18.66
N TRP A 99 -21.80 4.91 -18.11
CA TRP A 99 -22.29 3.68 -18.74
C TRP A 99 -23.29 2.94 -17.83
N GLN A 100 -24.50 2.75 -18.34
CA GLN A 100 -25.50 1.83 -17.78
C GLN A 100 -25.53 0.55 -18.61
N ILE A 101 -25.15 -0.57 -17.99
CA ILE A 101 -24.96 -1.86 -18.66
C ILE A 101 -26.05 -2.82 -18.17
N LYS A 102 -27.05 -3.07 -19.03
CA LYS A 102 -28.24 -3.87 -18.67
C LYS A 102 -28.37 -5.10 -19.54
N THR A 103 -28.79 -6.20 -18.94
CA THR A 103 -29.12 -7.42 -19.69
C THR A 103 -30.62 -7.61 -19.80
N ARG A 104 -31.06 -8.29 -20.86
CA ARG A 104 -32.45 -8.64 -21.08
C ARG A 104 -32.54 -10.05 -21.68
N ARG A 105 -33.53 -10.82 -21.24
CA ARG A 105 -33.77 -12.15 -21.79
C ARG A 105 -34.43 -12.05 -23.18
N PRO A 106 -34.17 -12.99 -24.10
CA PRO A 106 -34.79 -12.98 -25.43
C PRO A 106 -36.32 -12.86 -25.39
N GLU A 107 -36.97 -13.58 -24.46
CA GLU A 107 -38.43 -13.56 -24.27
C GLU A 107 -39.00 -12.21 -23.81
N SER A 108 -38.17 -11.32 -23.26
CA SER A 108 -38.60 -9.97 -22.84
C SER A 108 -38.66 -8.98 -24.01
N GLY A 109 -38.21 -9.36 -25.20
CA GLY A 109 -38.25 -8.52 -26.41
C GLY A 109 -37.36 -7.27 -26.32
N ALA A 110 -37.52 -6.37 -27.30
CA ALA A 110 -36.72 -5.15 -27.43
C ALA A 110 -37.01 -4.13 -26.30
N TRP A 111 -36.03 -3.25 -26.03
CA TRP A 111 -36.18 -2.12 -25.12
C TRP A 111 -37.17 -1.09 -25.67
N THR A 112 -38.07 -0.61 -24.82
CA THR A 112 -39.05 0.45 -25.16
C THR A 112 -38.87 1.65 -24.23
N THR A 113 -39.40 2.81 -24.62
CA THR A 113 -39.39 4.05 -23.81
C THR A 113 -40.11 3.93 -22.46
N SER A 114 -40.89 2.86 -22.27
CA SER A 114 -41.60 2.54 -21.03
C SER A 114 -41.02 1.34 -20.28
N SER A 115 -39.93 0.73 -20.76
CA SER A 115 -39.28 -0.37 -20.04
C SER A 115 -38.79 0.11 -18.67
N PRO A 116 -39.15 -0.56 -17.56
CA PRO A 116 -38.81 -0.09 -16.20
C PRO A 116 -37.32 0.15 -15.99
N ASP A 117 -36.45 -0.79 -16.37
CA ASP A 117 -35.00 -0.65 -16.18
C ASP A 117 -34.38 0.42 -17.10
N PHE A 118 -34.97 0.65 -18.27
CA PHE A 118 -34.56 1.73 -19.17
C PHE A 118 -34.90 3.10 -18.56
N VAL A 119 -36.12 3.23 -18.02
CA VAL A 119 -36.54 4.44 -17.31
C VAL A 119 -35.69 4.65 -16.04
N ALA A 120 -35.37 3.59 -15.30
CA ALA A 120 -34.52 3.67 -14.13
C ALA A 120 -33.09 4.13 -14.49
N ALA A 121 -32.51 3.63 -15.58
CA ALA A 121 -31.20 4.07 -16.08
C ALA A 121 -31.20 5.54 -16.49
N LEU A 122 -32.26 6.02 -17.18
CA LEU A 122 -32.41 7.45 -17.49
C LEU A 122 -32.49 8.32 -16.22
N GLY A 123 -33.11 7.81 -15.14
CA GLY A 123 -33.14 8.49 -13.85
C GLY A 123 -31.76 8.64 -13.22
N ARG A 124 -30.91 7.60 -13.32
CA ARG A 124 -29.51 7.65 -12.84
C ARG A 124 -28.69 8.66 -13.63
N PHE A 125 -28.82 8.65 -14.96
CA PHE A 125 -28.19 9.64 -15.84
C PHE A 125 -28.54 11.09 -15.51
N VAL A 126 -29.80 11.37 -15.18
CA VAL A 126 -30.23 12.72 -14.77
C VAL A 126 -29.57 13.11 -13.45
N ALA A 127 -29.50 12.20 -12.48
CA ALA A 127 -28.81 12.44 -11.21
C ALA A 127 -27.30 12.67 -11.41
N LEU A 128 -26.65 11.86 -12.27
CA LEU A 128 -25.23 12.00 -12.58
C LEU A 128 -24.93 13.33 -13.28
N THR A 129 -25.77 13.74 -14.24
CA THR A 129 -25.61 15.00 -14.97
C THR A 129 -25.76 16.22 -14.06
N GLN A 130 -26.73 16.18 -13.13
CA GLN A 130 -26.89 17.24 -12.12
C GLN A 130 -25.67 17.35 -11.22
N TYR A 131 -25.02 16.23 -10.95
CA TYR A 131 -23.87 16.19 -10.06
C TYR A 131 -22.57 16.64 -10.74
N MET A 132 -22.21 16.03 -11.89
CA MET A 132 -20.91 16.23 -12.54
C MET A 132 -20.85 17.45 -13.47
N GLY A 133 -21.99 17.99 -13.89
CA GLY A 133 -22.07 19.19 -14.72
C GLY A 133 -21.25 19.07 -16.02
N GLU A 134 -20.29 19.97 -16.21
CA GLU A 134 -19.43 20.04 -17.41
C GLU A 134 -18.36 18.95 -17.47
N ALA A 135 -18.06 18.26 -16.36
CA ALA A 135 -17.11 17.15 -16.33
C ALA A 135 -17.67 15.87 -16.99
N LEU A 136 -18.98 15.78 -17.21
CA LEU A 136 -19.63 14.66 -17.89
C LEU A 136 -19.80 14.96 -19.39
N ALA A 137 -19.13 14.16 -20.22
CA ALA A 137 -19.16 14.28 -21.68
C ALA A 137 -20.36 13.52 -22.26
N ASP A 138 -20.31 12.18 -22.33
CA ASP A 138 -21.37 11.35 -22.92
C ASP A 138 -21.98 10.33 -21.94
N LEU A 139 -23.17 9.83 -22.27
CA LEU A 139 -23.91 8.83 -21.50
C LEU A 139 -24.31 7.66 -22.40
N HIS A 140 -24.09 6.43 -21.96
CA HIS A 140 -24.29 5.24 -22.77
C HIS A 140 -25.16 4.21 -22.07
N PHE A 141 -26.32 3.90 -22.67
CA PHE A 141 -27.12 2.74 -22.29
C PHE A 141 -26.75 1.58 -23.21
N VAL A 142 -26.17 0.53 -22.65
CA VAL A 142 -25.79 -0.67 -23.41
C VAL A 142 -26.56 -1.91 -22.95
N SER A 143 -26.94 -2.74 -23.92
CA SER A 143 -27.60 -4.01 -23.63
C SER A 143 -27.33 -5.10 -24.66
N ASN A 144 -27.45 -6.36 -24.24
CA ASN A 144 -27.44 -7.53 -25.13
C ASN A 144 -28.72 -7.67 -25.99
N ALA A 145 -29.67 -6.75 -25.86
CA ALA A 145 -30.95 -6.78 -26.56
C ALA A 145 -31.16 -5.48 -27.35
N GLU A 146 -31.86 -5.61 -28.48
CA GLU A 146 -32.15 -4.49 -29.38
C GLU A 146 -33.12 -3.47 -28.78
N PHE A 147 -33.17 -2.29 -29.40
CA PHE A 147 -34.13 -1.23 -29.10
C PHE A 147 -35.26 -1.25 -30.11
N GLN A 148 -36.49 -1.00 -29.65
CA GLN A 148 -37.66 -0.97 -30.52
C GLN A 148 -37.44 0.03 -31.67
N ALA A 149 -37.47 -0.47 -32.91
CA ALA A 149 -37.25 0.34 -34.11
C ALA A 149 -38.34 1.41 -34.29
N PRO A 150 -38.02 2.55 -34.95
CA PRO A 150 -39.01 3.57 -35.29
C PRO A 150 -40.15 2.98 -36.12
N SER A 151 -41.39 3.34 -35.76
CA SER A 151 -42.57 2.90 -36.51
C SER A 151 -42.92 3.90 -37.61
N SER A 152 -43.19 3.40 -38.83
CA SER A 152 -43.72 4.21 -39.96
C SER A 152 -45.24 4.45 -39.87
N THR A 153 -45.91 3.94 -38.83
CA THR A 153 -47.35 4.08 -38.61
C THR A 153 -47.73 5.48 -38.13
N LYS A 154 -48.93 5.97 -38.45
CA LYS A 154 -49.50 7.20 -37.87
C LYS A 154 -49.97 7.04 -36.40
N ASP A 155 -49.89 5.85 -35.83
CA ASP A 155 -50.30 5.56 -34.45
C ASP A 155 -49.27 6.12 -33.45
N ILE A 156 -49.67 7.18 -32.75
CA ILE A 156 -48.88 7.89 -31.75
C ILE A 156 -48.41 6.94 -30.64
N GLY A 157 -49.23 5.97 -30.24
CA GLY A 157 -48.92 5.01 -29.19
C GLY A 157 -47.89 3.95 -29.61
N ARG A 158 -47.69 3.73 -30.91
CA ARG A 158 -46.62 2.87 -31.45
C ARG A 158 -45.33 3.65 -31.70
N ILE A 159 -45.44 4.88 -32.19
CA ILE A 159 -44.29 5.79 -32.38
C ILE A 159 -43.60 6.06 -31.03
N SER A 160 -44.39 6.33 -29.98
CA SER A 160 -43.86 6.69 -28.66
C SER A 160 -43.06 5.59 -27.96
N ARG A 161 -43.16 4.34 -28.40
CA ARG A 161 -42.48 3.18 -27.78
C ARG A 161 -41.01 3.05 -28.16
N SER A 162 -40.58 3.65 -29.27
CA SER A 162 -39.22 3.51 -29.79
C SER A 162 -38.23 4.42 -29.07
N PRO A 163 -37.23 3.88 -28.34
CA PRO A 163 -36.17 4.69 -27.74
C PRO A 163 -35.32 5.42 -28.80
N LEU A 164 -35.15 4.81 -29.97
CA LEU A 164 -34.42 5.39 -31.10
C LEU A 164 -35.14 6.64 -31.62
N ALA A 165 -36.43 6.51 -31.99
CA ALA A 165 -37.21 7.65 -32.45
C ALA A 165 -37.34 8.75 -31.38
N PHE A 166 -37.36 8.37 -30.10
CA PHE A 166 -37.38 9.30 -28.99
C PHE A 166 -36.10 10.14 -28.91
N LEU A 167 -34.92 9.50 -28.92
CA LEU A 167 -33.65 10.22 -28.86
C LEU A 167 -33.36 11.01 -30.14
N ASP A 168 -33.75 10.50 -31.31
CA ASP A 168 -33.63 11.24 -32.58
C ASP A 168 -34.44 12.55 -32.55
N ALA A 169 -35.67 12.50 -32.03
CA ALA A 169 -36.52 13.67 -31.87
C ALA A 169 -35.97 14.68 -30.85
N VAL A 170 -35.24 14.21 -29.84
CA VAL A 170 -34.56 15.07 -28.86
C VAL A 170 -33.33 15.72 -29.48
N LYS A 171 -32.44 14.93 -30.10
CA LYS A 171 -31.18 15.41 -30.71
C LYS A 171 -31.43 16.31 -31.93
N GLY A 172 -32.54 16.10 -32.65
CA GLY A 172 -32.95 16.95 -33.77
C GLY A 172 -33.61 18.27 -33.36
N ALA A 173 -33.94 18.47 -32.08
CA ALA A 173 -34.60 19.67 -31.58
C ALA A 173 -33.57 20.67 -31.01
N PRO A 174 -33.57 21.95 -31.43
CA PRO A 174 -32.63 22.94 -30.91
C PRO A 174 -32.91 23.33 -29.45
N ILE A 175 -34.17 23.20 -29.01
CA ILE A 175 -34.64 23.51 -27.65
C ILE A 175 -35.80 22.59 -27.28
N LEU A 176 -36.08 22.42 -25.98
CA LEU A 176 -37.14 21.53 -25.47
C LEU A 176 -38.53 21.79 -26.11
N SER A 177 -38.89 23.05 -26.35
CA SER A 177 -40.18 23.40 -26.97
C SER A 177 -40.28 23.01 -28.45
N ALA A 178 -39.18 22.66 -29.10
CA ALA A 178 -39.13 22.18 -30.48
C ALA A 178 -39.22 20.65 -30.60
N VAL A 179 -39.07 19.89 -29.50
CA VAL A 179 -39.23 18.42 -29.50
C VAL A 179 -40.65 18.07 -29.91
N SER A 180 -40.84 17.26 -30.95
CA SER A 180 -42.16 16.90 -31.47
C SER A 180 -42.98 16.07 -30.47
N GLN A 181 -44.32 16.24 -30.48
CA GLN A 181 -45.20 15.29 -29.80
C GLN A 181 -45.16 13.92 -30.49
N PRO A 182 -45.27 12.79 -29.76
CA PRO A 182 -45.57 12.64 -28.32
C PRO A 182 -44.35 12.69 -27.38
N PHE A 183 -43.15 12.89 -27.89
CA PHE A 183 -41.91 12.76 -27.12
C PHE A 183 -41.75 13.84 -26.05
N ARG A 184 -42.30 15.03 -26.28
CA ARG A 184 -42.31 16.11 -25.28
C ARG A 184 -43.08 15.72 -24.01
N GLU A 185 -44.22 15.04 -24.15
CA GLU A 185 -44.98 14.51 -23.00
C GLU A 185 -44.21 13.43 -22.24
N ILE A 186 -43.41 12.61 -22.93
CA ILE A 186 -42.53 11.64 -22.29
C ILE A 186 -41.49 12.36 -21.41
N ILE A 187 -40.87 13.43 -21.90
CA ILE A 187 -39.91 14.23 -21.12
C ILE A 187 -40.58 14.82 -19.87
N THR A 188 -41.79 15.39 -20.00
CA THR A 188 -42.54 15.94 -18.85
C THR A 188 -42.85 14.86 -17.82
N ARG A 189 -43.25 13.66 -18.26
CA ARG A 189 -43.50 12.52 -17.38
C ARG A 189 -42.23 12.05 -16.66
N LEU A 190 -41.12 11.90 -17.38
CA LEU A 190 -39.82 11.53 -16.80
C LEU A 190 -39.35 12.57 -15.78
N ALA A 191 -39.48 13.86 -16.09
CA ALA A 191 -39.14 14.96 -15.20
C ALA A 191 -39.92 14.87 -13.87
N SER A 192 -41.23 14.59 -13.94
CA SER A 192 -42.04 14.37 -12.75
C SER A 192 -41.60 13.15 -11.93
N GLN A 193 -41.23 12.05 -12.61
CA GLN A 193 -40.80 10.80 -11.96
C GLN A 193 -39.44 10.95 -11.27
N PHE A 194 -38.51 11.68 -11.88
CA PHE A 194 -37.15 11.89 -11.38
C PHE A 194 -37.02 13.11 -10.47
N ARG A 195 -38.13 13.79 -10.14
CA ARG A 195 -38.15 15.04 -9.35
C ARG A 195 -37.18 16.10 -9.89
N SER A 196 -37.12 16.21 -11.22
CA SER A 196 -36.20 17.11 -11.94
C SER A 196 -36.98 18.01 -12.90
N SER A 197 -36.36 19.08 -13.42
CA SER A 197 -37.03 19.93 -14.40
C SER A 197 -37.05 19.26 -15.78
N PRO A 198 -38.08 19.53 -16.63
CA PRO A 198 -38.10 19.05 -18.01
C PRO A 198 -36.86 19.48 -18.82
N GLN A 199 -36.28 20.64 -18.50
CA GLN A 199 -35.05 21.12 -19.13
C GLN A 199 -33.86 20.24 -18.75
N GLN A 200 -33.69 19.90 -17.47
CA GLN A 200 -32.60 19.02 -17.02
C GLN A 200 -32.67 17.63 -17.66
N VAL A 201 -33.88 17.08 -17.81
CA VAL A 201 -34.09 15.80 -18.51
C VAL A 201 -33.73 15.92 -19.98
N PHE A 202 -34.13 17.01 -20.64
CA PHE A 202 -33.77 17.28 -22.04
C PHE A 202 -32.25 17.39 -22.24
N ASP A 203 -31.57 18.18 -21.40
CA ASP A 203 -30.12 18.39 -21.47
C ASP A 203 -29.36 17.06 -21.24
N THR A 204 -29.85 16.22 -20.33
CA THR A 204 -29.31 14.88 -20.11
C THR A 204 -29.49 14.00 -21.35
N LEU A 205 -30.69 13.97 -21.93
CA LEU A 205 -31.02 13.12 -23.09
C LEU A 205 -30.21 13.49 -24.35
N LEU A 206 -29.76 14.73 -24.49
CA LEU A 206 -28.85 15.14 -25.58
C LEU A 206 -27.52 14.37 -25.55
N LYS A 207 -27.05 13.97 -24.34
CA LYS A 207 -25.81 13.22 -24.13
C LYS A 207 -25.98 11.70 -24.20
N VAL A 208 -27.22 11.19 -24.31
CA VAL A 208 -27.50 9.74 -24.24
C VAL A 208 -27.33 9.06 -25.60
N HIS A 209 -26.62 7.93 -25.60
CA HIS A 209 -26.40 7.04 -26.73
C HIS A 209 -26.85 5.62 -26.39
N LEU A 210 -27.44 4.93 -27.37
CA LEU A 210 -27.92 3.56 -27.24
C LEU A 210 -26.94 2.62 -27.94
N VAL A 211 -26.51 1.57 -27.26
CA VAL A 211 -25.52 0.61 -27.77
C VAL A 211 -26.08 -0.81 -27.65
N VAL A 212 -26.01 -1.57 -28.74
CA VAL A 212 -26.29 -3.01 -28.72
C VAL A 212 -24.96 -3.73 -28.53
N GLY A 213 -24.80 -4.39 -27.39
CA GLY A 213 -23.61 -5.18 -27.06
C GLY A 213 -23.75 -6.65 -27.49
N PRO A 214 -22.70 -7.46 -27.28
CA PRO A 214 -22.72 -8.89 -27.59
C PRO A 214 -23.86 -9.64 -26.89
N SER A 215 -24.28 -10.78 -27.44
CA SER A 215 -25.26 -11.62 -26.75
C SER A 215 -24.67 -12.18 -25.45
N ARG A 216 -25.52 -12.50 -24.46
CA ARG A 216 -25.05 -13.05 -23.17
C ARG A 216 -24.27 -14.36 -23.31
N GLY A 217 -24.57 -15.15 -24.35
CA GLY A 217 -23.88 -16.41 -24.61
C GLY A 217 -22.54 -16.24 -25.32
N GLU A 218 -22.32 -15.11 -26.00
CA GLU A 218 -21.17 -14.89 -26.86
C GLU A 218 -20.20 -13.86 -26.29
N ILE A 219 -20.57 -13.10 -25.24
CA ILE A 219 -19.74 -12.01 -24.70
C ILE A 219 -18.34 -12.47 -24.31
N ASP A 220 -18.20 -13.64 -23.67
CA ASP A 220 -16.89 -14.16 -23.24
C ASP A 220 -16.02 -14.57 -24.43
N ALA A 221 -16.62 -15.15 -25.47
CA ALA A 221 -15.93 -15.52 -26.71
C ALA A 221 -15.56 -14.28 -27.53
N THR A 222 -16.45 -13.29 -27.59
CA THR A 222 -16.23 -12.01 -28.27
C THR A 222 -15.11 -11.23 -27.59
N LEU A 223 -15.12 -11.18 -26.25
CA LEU A 223 -14.08 -10.52 -25.46
C LEU A 223 -12.70 -11.14 -25.73
N SER A 224 -12.56 -12.46 -25.67
CA SER A 224 -11.28 -13.12 -25.95
C SER A 224 -10.83 -12.97 -27.40
N ASN A 225 -11.72 -13.28 -28.36
CA ASN A 225 -11.32 -13.46 -29.77
C ASN A 225 -11.38 -12.17 -30.60
N GLU A 226 -12.20 -11.19 -30.21
CA GLU A 226 -12.42 -9.96 -30.99
C GLU A 226 -11.96 -8.70 -30.28
N HIS A 227 -11.81 -8.73 -28.95
CA HIS A 227 -11.28 -7.61 -28.17
C HIS A 227 -9.82 -7.82 -27.78
N LEU A 228 -9.52 -8.81 -26.92
CA LEU A 228 -8.18 -9.04 -26.38
C LEU A 228 -7.19 -9.51 -27.44
N ALA A 229 -7.59 -10.42 -28.34
CA ALA A 229 -6.71 -10.92 -29.42
C ALA A 229 -6.19 -9.83 -30.36
N ARG A 230 -6.89 -8.68 -30.46
CA ARG A 230 -6.51 -7.56 -31.33
C ARG A 230 -5.60 -6.53 -30.64
N ILE A 231 -5.25 -6.73 -29.38
CA ILE A 231 -4.27 -5.89 -28.68
C ILE A 231 -2.87 -6.38 -29.08
N GLU A 232 -2.01 -5.45 -29.51
CA GLU A 232 -0.67 -5.77 -30.04
C GLU A 232 0.18 -6.59 -29.05
N ALA A 233 0.07 -6.28 -27.74
CA ALA A 233 0.74 -7.00 -26.66
C ALA A 233 0.28 -8.47 -26.48
N HIS A 234 -0.81 -8.87 -27.14
CA HIS A 234 -1.41 -10.20 -27.01
C HIS A 234 -1.46 -10.98 -28.32
N LYS A 235 -0.90 -10.44 -29.42
CA LYS A 235 -0.95 -11.05 -30.76
C LYS A 235 -0.41 -12.47 -30.85
N ASN A 236 0.49 -12.85 -29.93
CA ASN A 236 1.13 -14.16 -29.89
C ASN A 236 0.51 -15.13 -28.87
N ARG A 237 -0.56 -14.73 -28.15
CA ARG A 237 -1.22 -15.58 -27.18
C ARG A 237 -2.10 -16.62 -27.86
N THR A 238 -2.12 -17.82 -27.31
CA THR A 238 -3.05 -18.88 -27.67
C THR A 238 -4.48 -18.55 -27.22
N ALA A 239 -5.47 -19.26 -27.77
CA ALA A 239 -6.87 -19.08 -27.36
C ALA A 239 -7.08 -19.39 -25.86
N GLU A 240 -6.35 -20.36 -25.31
CA GLU A 240 -6.40 -20.68 -23.88
C GLU A 240 -5.80 -19.56 -23.02
N GLU A 241 -4.66 -18.99 -23.43
CA GLU A 241 -4.04 -17.85 -22.73
C GLU A 241 -4.90 -16.58 -22.81
N LEU A 242 -5.64 -16.37 -23.90
CA LEU A 242 -6.61 -15.28 -24.05
C LEU A 242 -7.87 -15.51 -23.22
N ASN A 243 -8.30 -16.76 -23.03
CA ASN A 243 -9.40 -17.11 -22.12
C ASN A 243 -8.99 -16.89 -20.66
N SER A 244 -7.79 -17.31 -20.27
CA SER A 244 -7.26 -17.07 -18.92
C SER A 244 -7.14 -15.57 -18.65
N LEU A 245 -6.53 -14.82 -19.57
CA LEU A 245 -6.42 -13.36 -19.44
C LEU A 245 -7.79 -12.68 -19.33
N ARG A 246 -8.78 -13.13 -20.12
CA ARG A 246 -10.16 -12.65 -19.98
C ARG A 246 -10.65 -12.86 -18.56
N ASP A 247 -10.54 -14.07 -18.04
CA ASP A 247 -11.10 -14.41 -16.73
C ASP A 247 -10.39 -13.63 -15.61
N ASP A 248 -9.08 -13.40 -15.72
CA ASP A 248 -8.29 -12.57 -14.80
C ASP A 248 -8.77 -11.11 -14.81
N LEU A 249 -8.95 -10.53 -16.00
CA LEU A 249 -9.40 -9.15 -16.18
C LEU A 249 -10.85 -8.96 -15.73
N VAL A 250 -11.73 -9.90 -16.05
CA VAL A 250 -13.12 -9.89 -15.57
C VAL A 250 -13.16 -10.04 -14.05
N GLY A 251 -12.29 -10.86 -13.47
CA GLY A 251 -12.11 -11.00 -12.03
C GLY A 251 -11.61 -9.71 -11.37
N LEU A 252 -10.68 -9.00 -12.01
CA LEU A 252 -10.20 -7.70 -11.54
C LEU A 252 -11.33 -6.67 -11.49
N ILE A 253 -12.10 -6.55 -12.57
CA ILE A 253 -13.27 -5.67 -12.60
C ILE A 253 -14.29 -6.09 -11.54
N ALA A 254 -14.51 -7.40 -11.35
CA ALA A 254 -15.44 -7.90 -10.34
C ALA A 254 -15.02 -7.47 -8.92
N ARG A 255 -13.72 -7.57 -8.59
CA ARG A 255 -13.17 -7.11 -7.31
C ARG A 255 -13.33 -5.60 -7.14
N ALA A 256 -13.02 -4.81 -8.18
CA ALA A 256 -13.21 -3.36 -8.14
C ALA A 256 -14.69 -2.98 -7.94
N SER A 257 -15.61 -3.68 -8.62
CA SER A 257 -17.06 -3.49 -8.49
C SER A 257 -17.57 -3.86 -7.09
N SER A 258 -17.04 -4.92 -6.46
CA SER A 258 -17.53 -5.43 -5.18
C SER A 258 -17.14 -4.59 -3.96
N LEU A 259 -16.16 -3.67 -4.09
CA LEU A 259 -15.74 -2.80 -2.99
C LEU A 259 -16.90 -1.93 -2.50
N HIS A 260 -17.22 -2.02 -1.20
CA HIS A 260 -18.31 -1.25 -0.59
C HIS A 260 -17.79 0.11 -0.10
N VAL A 261 -18.36 1.22 -0.59
CA VAL A 261 -17.99 2.58 -0.15
C VAL A 261 -19.16 3.20 0.61
N THR A 262 -18.92 3.53 1.88
CA THR A 262 -19.95 3.87 2.86
C THR A 262 -20.52 5.29 2.76
N SER A 263 -20.08 6.11 1.80
CA SER A 263 -20.57 7.49 1.63
C SER A 263 -20.64 7.91 0.15
N PRO A 264 -21.83 7.99 -0.47
CA PRO A 264 -22.01 8.38 -1.87
C PRO A 264 -21.40 9.74 -2.23
N GLN A 265 -21.27 10.66 -1.27
CA GLN A 265 -20.62 11.97 -1.47
C GLN A 265 -19.09 11.87 -1.57
N ARG A 266 -18.48 10.87 -0.90
CA ARG A 266 -17.05 10.53 -1.06
C ARG A 266 -16.75 9.83 -2.38
N HIS A 267 -17.76 9.29 -3.07
CA HIS A 267 -17.59 8.78 -4.43
C HIS A 267 -17.37 9.93 -5.44
N LEU A 268 -17.30 11.20 -5.03
CA LEU A 268 -17.34 12.32 -5.99
C LEU A 268 -16.26 13.36 -5.73
N HIS A 269 -15.70 13.37 -4.53
CA HIS A 269 -14.55 14.19 -4.19
C HIS A 269 -13.29 13.90 -5.03
N PRO A 270 -12.99 12.65 -5.46
CA PRO A 270 -11.82 12.34 -6.29
C PRO A 270 -11.86 12.94 -7.70
N MET A 271 -13.05 13.17 -8.26
CA MET A 271 -13.21 13.65 -9.65
C MET A 271 -13.24 15.18 -9.77
N THR A 272 -13.23 15.91 -8.65
CA THR A 272 -13.35 17.38 -8.61
C THR A 272 -12.31 18.08 -7.72
N SER A 273 -11.42 17.33 -7.04
CA SER A 273 -10.42 17.87 -6.11
C SER A 273 -9.06 17.16 -6.27
N LEU A 274 -7.97 17.93 -6.32
CA LEU A 274 -6.57 17.47 -6.50
C LEU A 274 -5.86 17.11 -5.17
N VAL A 275 -6.58 16.77 -4.09
CA VAL A 275 -5.99 16.47 -2.77
C VAL A 275 -6.36 15.07 -2.28
N SER A 276 -5.33 14.24 -2.12
CA SER A 276 -5.16 12.99 -1.34
C SER A 276 -6.36 12.09 -1.01
N GLU A 277 -6.20 10.84 -1.42
CA GLU A 277 -7.16 9.74 -1.59
C GLU A 277 -7.43 8.88 -0.32
N GLY A 278 -8.54 8.12 -0.38
CA GLY A 278 -8.72 6.89 0.39
C GLY A 278 -8.48 5.66 -0.51
N PRO A 279 -7.77 4.62 -0.05
CA PRO A 279 -7.34 3.48 -0.87
C PRO A 279 -8.52 2.69 -1.48
N THR A 280 -9.64 2.54 -0.75
CA THR A 280 -10.82 1.82 -1.20
C THR A 280 -11.52 2.49 -2.40
N VAL A 281 -11.39 3.82 -2.52
CA VAL A 281 -11.94 4.56 -3.68
C VAL A 281 -10.99 4.43 -4.87
N GLY A 282 -9.67 4.54 -4.65
CA GLY A 282 -8.66 4.30 -5.69
C GLY A 282 -8.71 2.88 -6.26
N ALA A 283 -9.00 1.87 -5.43
CA ALA A 283 -9.13 0.48 -5.85
C ALA A 283 -10.37 0.18 -6.73
N LYS A 284 -11.34 1.12 -6.83
CA LYS A 284 -12.43 1.05 -7.81
C LYS A 284 -12.02 1.50 -9.22
N ARG A 285 -10.87 2.17 -9.35
CA ARG A 285 -10.32 2.65 -10.63
C ARG A 285 -9.41 1.59 -11.24
N VAL A 286 -9.75 1.13 -12.44
CA VAL A 286 -8.95 0.19 -13.22
C VAL A 286 -8.38 0.90 -14.44
N SER A 287 -7.05 1.04 -14.47
CA SER A 287 -6.29 1.68 -15.55
C SER A 287 -6.20 0.79 -16.79
N ILE A 288 -6.09 1.41 -17.97
CA ILE A 288 -5.79 0.68 -19.22
C ILE A 288 -4.45 -0.07 -19.16
N GLU A 289 -3.52 0.36 -18.31
CA GLU A 289 -2.19 -0.24 -18.15
C GLU A 289 -2.25 -1.71 -17.72
N VAL A 290 -3.32 -2.14 -17.05
CA VAL A 290 -3.54 -3.55 -16.67
C VAL A 290 -3.50 -4.47 -17.91
N LEU A 291 -3.98 -4.01 -19.06
CA LEU A 291 -3.96 -4.79 -20.30
C LEU A 291 -2.54 -4.95 -20.86
N THR A 292 -1.62 -4.05 -20.52
CA THR A 292 -0.21 -4.11 -20.94
C THR A 292 0.71 -4.74 -19.89
N LEU A 293 0.47 -4.46 -18.61
CA LEU A 293 1.24 -4.99 -17.47
C LEU A 293 0.97 -6.49 -17.25
N ASN A 294 -0.23 -6.98 -17.57
CA ASN A 294 -0.53 -8.41 -17.56
C ASN A 294 0.19 -9.22 -18.66
N ALA A 295 0.99 -8.56 -19.51
CA ALA A 295 1.99 -9.23 -20.36
C ALA A 295 3.33 -9.49 -19.63
N MET A 296 3.57 -8.89 -18.46
CA MET A 296 4.82 -9.01 -17.70
C MET A 296 4.66 -9.47 -16.23
N ALA A 297 3.46 -9.51 -15.66
CA ALA A 297 3.12 -10.15 -14.37
C ALA A 297 1.70 -10.72 -14.50
N THR A 298 1.30 -11.91 -14.08
CA THR A 298 1.69 -12.81 -13.01
C THR A 298 1.58 -14.24 -13.55
N LYS A 299 2.66 -15.04 -13.48
CA LYS A 299 2.46 -16.49 -13.37
C LYS A 299 2.02 -16.69 -11.93
N SER A 300 0.74 -17.01 -11.70
CA SER A 300 0.34 -17.73 -10.49
C SER A 300 1.37 -18.84 -10.28
N ILE A 301 2.14 -18.74 -9.20
CA ILE A 301 3.00 -19.81 -8.76
C ILE A 301 2.01 -20.80 -8.13
N GLY A 302 1.34 -21.61 -8.97
CA GLY A 302 0.43 -22.65 -8.48
C GLY A 302 1.13 -23.44 -7.37
N HIS A 303 0.40 -23.86 -6.34
CA HIS A 303 1.01 -24.39 -5.11
C HIS A 303 2.06 -25.48 -5.38
N ASP A 304 1.93 -26.28 -6.44
CA ASP A 304 2.96 -27.27 -6.86
C ASP A 304 4.32 -26.63 -7.17
N LYS A 305 4.34 -25.45 -7.80
CA LYS A 305 5.56 -24.67 -8.03
C LYS A 305 6.07 -24.02 -6.74
N LEU A 306 5.16 -23.56 -5.87
CA LEU A 306 5.49 -22.97 -4.58
C LEU A 306 6.19 -24.01 -3.69
N LEU A 307 5.60 -25.21 -3.62
CA LEU A 307 6.11 -26.39 -2.90
C LEU A 307 7.42 -26.91 -3.52
N ALA A 308 7.48 -27.01 -4.85
CA ALA A 308 8.70 -27.43 -5.55
C ALA A 308 9.87 -26.46 -5.33
N GLY A 309 9.60 -25.15 -5.31
CA GLY A 309 10.60 -24.13 -5.01
C GLY A 309 11.21 -24.25 -3.61
N LEU A 310 10.45 -24.82 -2.67
CA LEU A 310 10.87 -25.03 -1.27
C LEU A 310 11.43 -26.43 -1.02
N GLY A 311 11.39 -27.32 -2.02
CA GLY A 311 11.75 -28.73 -1.86
C GLY A 311 10.82 -29.49 -0.89
N LEU A 312 9.61 -28.98 -0.66
CA LEU A 312 8.63 -29.55 0.27
C LEU A 312 7.51 -30.26 -0.49
N LYS A 313 6.97 -31.33 0.11
CA LYS A 313 5.74 -31.98 -0.37
C LYS A 313 4.57 -31.57 0.50
N LEU A 314 3.40 -31.43 -0.11
CA LEU A 314 2.16 -31.12 0.61
C LEU A 314 1.90 -32.08 1.78
N ASP A 315 2.23 -33.37 1.62
CA ASP A 315 2.11 -34.38 2.68
C ASP A 315 3.02 -34.10 3.88
N ASP A 316 4.22 -33.56 3.65
CA ASP A 316 5.16 -33.22 4.72
C ASP A 316 4.68 -31.97 5.48
N ILE A 317 4.08 -31.01 4.77
CA ILE A 317 3.40 -29.86 5.37
C ILE A 317 2.21 -30.30 6.21
N LEU A 318 1.38 -31.21 5.70
CA LEU A 318 0.23 -31.71 6.45
C LEU A 318 0.66 -32.44 7.72
N ARG A 319 1.73 -33.23 7.68
CA ARG A 319 2.30 -33.85 8.89
C ARG A 319 2.76 -32.81 9.90
N LEU A 320 3.40 -31.73 9.44
CA LEU A 320 3.85 -30.62 10.28
C LEU A 320 2.66 -29.88 10.91
N LEU A 321 1.62 -29.59 10.13
CA LEU A 321 0.45 -28.86 10.60
C LEU A 321 -0.51 -29.71 11.46
N ASN A 322 -0.41 -31.04 11.36
CA ASN A 322 -1.27 -31.96 12.11
C ASN A 322 -0.54 -32.66 13.28
N SER A 323 0.69 -32.24 13.61
CA SER A 323 1.46 -32.84 14.69
C SER A 323 0.98 -32.45 16.10
N ASP A 324 0.22 -31.36 16.24
CA ASP A 324 -0.35 -30.92 17.50
C ASP A 324 -1.74 -31.51 17.76
N LYS A 325 -2.03 -31.82 19.03
CA LYS A 325 -3.27 -32.49 19.47
C LYS A 325 -4.55 -31.65 19.35
N SER A 326 -4.47 -30.43 18.84
CA SER A 326 -5.53 -29.39 18.84
C SER A 326 -6.44 -29.39 17.60
N GLY A 327 -6.46 -30.47 16.81
CA GLY A 327 -7.27 -30.55 15.59
C GLY A 327 -6.48 -30.09 14.36
N GLY A 328 -6.08 -31.05 13.53
CA GLY A 328 -5.29 -30.78 12.33
C GLY A 328 -6.10 -30.09 11.23
N LEU A 329 -5.40 -29.41 10.31
CA LEU A 329 -5.99 -28.89 9.09
C LEU A 329 -6.14 -30.00 8.03
N THR A 330 -7.18 -29.91 7.22
CA THR A 330 -7.37 -30.80 6.07
C THR A 330 -6.42 -30.44 4.93
N LYS A 331 -6.21 -31.39 4.01
CA LYS A 331 -5.43 -31.15 2.79
C LYS A 331 -6.00 -29.97 2.00
N GLU A 332 -7.32 -29.91 1.91
CA GLU A 332 -8.07 -28.91 1.19
C GLU A 332 -7.90 -27.52 1.84
N GLN A 333 -7.94 -27.43 3.17
CA GLN A 333 -7.69 -26.17 3.90
C GLN A 333 -6.28 -25.63 3.69
N VAL A 334 -5.27 -26.51 3.77
CA VAL A 334 -3.87 -26.12 3.52
C VAL A 334 -3.70 -25.64 2.07
N THR A 335 -4.33 -26.33 1.12
CA THR A 335 -4.29 -25.95 -0.30
C THR A 335 -4.92 -24.57 -0.52
N ALA A 336 -6.10 -24.32 0.06
CA ALA A 336 -6.78 -23.04 -0.05
C ALA A 336 -6.00 -21.88 0.60
N LEU A 337 -5.29 -22.11 1.70
CA LEU A 337 -4.38 -21.12 2.29
C LEU A 337 -3.20 -20.81 1.35
N LEU A 338 -2.62 -21.83 0.71
CA LEU A 338 -1.54 -21.65 -0.27
C LEU A 338 -2.02 -20.88 -1.50
N ASP A 339 -3.25 -21.12 -1.96
CA ASP A 339 -3.83 -20.39 -3.09
C ASP A 339 -4.08 -18.92 -2.72
N ALA A 340 -4.58 -18.62 -1.52
CA ALA A 340 -4.71 -17.25 -1.00
C ALA A 340 -3.36 -16.50 -0.95
N PHE A 341 -2.25 -17.21 -0.73
CA PHE A 341 -0.92 -16.59 -0.77
C PHE A 341 -0.48 -16.25 -2.18
N SER A 342 -0.97 -16.97 -3.21
CA SER A 342 -0.66 -16.66 -4.60
C SER A 342 -1.40 -15.42 -5.13
N GLU A 343 -2.53 -15.07 -4.50
CA GLU A 343 -3.27 -13.82 -4.75
C GLU A 343 -2.66 -12.62 -4.01
N PHE A 344 -1.73 -12.88 -3.09
CA PHE A 344 -1.07 -11.86 -2.31
C PHE A 344 0.09 -11.24 -3.12
N ASP A 345 0.01 -9.93 -3.38
CA ASP A 345 0.84 -9.19 -4.35
C ASP A 345 2.34 -9.05 -3.96
N ALA A 346 2.75 -9.61 -2.81
CA ALA A 346 4.15 -9.63 -2.40
C ALA A 346 4.85 -10.92 -2.87
N THR A 347 6.07 -10.80 -3.38
CA THR A 347 6.93 -11.97 -3.63
C THR A 347 7.23 -12.70 -2.33
N ILE A 348 6.70 -13.92 -2.19
CA ILE A 348 6.93 -14.81 -1.05
C ILE A 348 8.09 -15.75 -1.38
N ASP A 349 9.26 -15.51 -0.78
CA ASP A 349 10.44 -16.37 -0.95
C ASP A 349 10.39 -17.65 -0.08
N ASP A 350 9.77 -17.60 1.12
CA ASP A 350 9.53 -18.77 2.01
C ASP A 350 8.15 -18.70 2.73
N PRO A 351 7.07 -19.28 2.16
CA PRO A 351 5.71 -19.19 2.68
C PRO A 351 5.45 -19.99 3.96
N MET A 352 6.31 -20.94 4.33
CA MET A 352 6.01 -21.92 5.38
C MET A 352 5.69 -21.31 6.74
N PRO A 353 6.47 -20.35 7.26
CA PRO A 353 6.11 -19.70 8.52
C PRO A 353 4.85 -18.82 8.45
N LEU A 354 4.43 -18.37 7.25
CA LEU A 354 3.15 -17.64 7.07
C LEU A 354 2.01 -18.62 7.16
N LEU A 355 2.18 -19.75 6.46
CA LEU A 355 1.24 -20.87 6.45
C LEU A 355 1.00 -21.37 7.87
N LEU A 356 2.05 -21.56 8.66
CA LEU A 356 1.95 -21.95 10.07
C LEU A 356 1.15 -20.95 10.90
N ARG A 357 1.47 -19.65 10.81
CA ARG A 357 0.75 -18.60 11.53
C ARG A 357 -0.73 -18.56 11.14
N LYS A 358 -1.03 -18.61 9.84
CA LYS A 358 -2.41 -18.58 9.34
C LYS A 358 -3.17 -19.87 9.63
N ALA A 359 -2.46 -21.00 9.69
CA ALA A 359 -3.02 -22.24 10.19
C ALA A 359 -3.40 -22.14 11.68
N ASP A 360 -2.56 -21.53 12.52
CA ASP A 360 -2.87 -21.30 13.92
C ASP A 360 -4.09 -20.39 14.10
N GLU A 361 -4.16 -19.29 13.33
CA GLU A 361 -5.33 -18.39 13.32
C GLU A 361 -6.61 -19.13 12.87
N LEU A 362 -6.51 -20.00 11.86
CA LEU A 362 -7.64 -20.81 11.40
C LEU A 362 -8.06 -21.86 12.45
N ARG A 363 -7.12 -22.49 13.15
CA ARG A 363 -7.44 -23.40 14.26
C ARG A 363 -8.09 -22.66 15.43
N ALA A 364 -7.61 -21.47 15.77
CA ALA A 364 -8.21 -20.64 16.81
C ALA A 364 -9.66 -20.27 16.44
N PHE A 365 -9.92 -19.94 15.18
CA PHE A 365 -11.27 -19.72 14.68
C PHE A 365 -12.14 -21.00 14.79
N GLN A 366 -11.62 -22.18 14.42
CA GLN A 366 -12.32 -23.45 14.57
C GLN A 366 -12.63 -23.79 16.03
N ALA A 367 -11.70 -23.51 16.95
CA ALA A 367 -11.90 -23.70 18.38
C ALA A 367 -13.00 -22.77 18.91
N SER A 368 -12.99 -21.49 18.51
CA SER A 368 -14.05 -20.54 18.88
C SER A 368 -15.42 -20.98 18.37
N LEU A 369 -15.49 -21.58 17.19
CA LEU A 369 -16.74 -22.12 16.64
C LEU A 369 -17.19 -23.37 17.41
N ALA A 370 -16.26 -24.25 17.79
CA ALA A 370 -16.56 -25.46 18.56
C ALA A 370 -17.04 -25.15 19.98
N ASP A 371 -16.43 -24.18 20.66
CA ASP A 371 -16.87 -23.72 21.98
C ASP A 371 -18.31 -23.21 21.93
N GLN A 372 -18.67 -22.49 20.87
CA GLN A 372 -20.02 -21.99 20.66
C GLN A 372 -21.03 -23.11 20.42
N MET A 373 -20.68 -24.11 19.61
CA MET A 373 -21.54 -25.28 19.39
C MET A 373 -21.74 -26.11 20.66
N ALA A 374 -20.78 -26.08 21.60
CA ALA A 374 -20.92 -26.75 22.89
C ALA A 374 -21.97 -26.07 23.81
N ASP A 375 -22.27 -24.79 23.60
CA ASP A 375 -23.24 -24.04 24.40
C ASP A 375 -24.70 -24.32 24.00
N ASP A 376 -24.99 -24.74 22.76
CA ASP A 376 -26.33 -25.07 22.27
C ASP A 376 -26.34 -26.34 21.37
N PRO A 377 -27.01 -27.44 21.76
CA PRO A 377 -27.10 -28.66 20.95
C PRO A 377 -27.75 -28.48 19.57
N ASP A 378 -28.56 -27.44 19.36
CA ASP A 378 -29.15 -27.14 18.05
C ASP A 378 -28.18 -26.34 17.14
N ASP A 379 -27.13 -25.73 17.70
CA ASP A 379 -26.10 -25.02 16.93
C ASP A 379 -25.22 -25.98 16.12
N ASP A 380 -25.12 -27.27 16.52
CA ASP A 380 -24.43 -28.31 15.76
C ASP A 380 -24.94 -28.42 14.31
N LYS A 381 -26.27 -28.41 14.13
CA LYS A 381 -26.91 -28.47 12.80
C LYS A 381 -26.84 -27.13 12.08
N ARG A 382 -26.83 -26.04 12.84
CA ARG A 382 -26.83 -24.69 12.31
C ARG A 382 -25.49 -24.34 11.67
N PHE A 383 -24.39 -24.70 12.32
CA PHE A 383 -23.04 -24.46 11.82
C PHE A 383 -22.50 -25.58 10.92
N GLU A 384 -23.24 -26.68 10.74
CA GLU A 384 -22.89 -27.78 9.82
C GLU A 384 -22.47 -27.28 8.41
N PRO A 385 -23.20 -26.35 7.74
CA PRO A 385 -22.78 -25.84 6.44
C PRO A 385 -21.45 -25.08 6.46
N VAL A 386 -21.18 -24.32 7.53
CA VAL A 386 -19.92 -23.59 7.73
C VAL A 386 -18.79 -24.59 7.90
N LEU A 387 -18.95 -25.56 8.80
CA LEU A 387 -17.95 -26.60 9.06
C LEU A 387 -17.66 -27.46 7.83
N ASP A 388 -18.68 -27.82 7.07
CA ASP A 388 -18.52 -28.62 5.86
C ASP A 388 -17.82 -27.85 4.74
N ALA A 389 -18.12 -26.56 4.58
CA ALA A 389 -17.37 -25.69 3.67
C ALA A 389 -15.90 -25.57 4.10
N MET A 390 -15.65 -25.34 5.39
CA MET A 390 -14.30 -25.28 5.95
C MET A 390 -13.52 -26.58 5.73
N LYS A 391 -14.11 -27.76 5.96
CA LYS A 391 -13.46 -29.06 5.72
C LYS A 391 -13.04 -29.23 4.26
N ARG A 392 -13.83 -28.71 3.32
CA ARG A 392 -13.54 -28.71 1.88
C ARG A 392 -12.55 -27.62 1.46
N GLY A 393 -12.04 -26.79 2.38
CA GLY A 393 -11.18 -25.65 2.06
C GLY A 393 -11.90 -24.51 1.32
N ASP A 394 -13.23 -24.58 1.21
CA ASP A 394 -14.04 -23.58 0.52
C ASP A 394 -14.41 -22.46 1.49
N PHE A 395 -13.45 -21.59 1.76
CA PHE A 395 -13.61 -20.52 2.75
C PHE A 395 -14.57 -19.42 2.30
N ASP A 396 -14.81 -19.27 1.01
CA ASP A 396 -15.82 -18.33 0.50
C ASP A 396 -17.23 -18.90 0.73
N ALA A 397 -17.46 -20.20 0.50
CA ALA A 397 -18.72 -20.83 0.89
C ALA A 397 -18.93 -20.85 2.42
N ALA A 398 -17.86 -20.93 3.21
CA ALA A 398 -17.95 -20.82 4.66
C ALA A 398 -18.39 -19.40 5.10
N ASP A 399 -17.87 -18.37 4.43
CA ASP A 399 -18.27 -16.97 4.63
C ASP A 399 -19.73 -16.73 4.23
N GLU A 400 -20.17 -17.23 3.07
CA GLU A 400 -21.57 -17.18 2.63
C GLU A 400 -22.53 -17.93 3.58
N ALA A 401 -22.08 -19.05 4.16
CA ALA A 401 -22.86 -19.78 5.15
C ALA A 401 -23.02 -18.95 6.44
N LEU A 402 -21.97 -18.27 6.91
CA LEU A 402 -22.05 -17.35 8.06
C LEU A 402 -23.01 -16.18 7.77
N GLU A 403 -23.01 -15.66 6.54
CA GLU A 403 -23.96 -14.64 6.10
C GLU A 403 -25.41 -15.13 6.16
N THR A 404 -25.68 -16.32 5.62
CA THR A 404 -27.01 -16.94 5.67
C THR A 404 -27.48 -17.17 7.11
N LEU A 405 -26.56 -17.54 8.00
CA LEU A 405 -26.87 -17.68 9.42
C LEU A 405 -27.27 -16.36 10.05
N ALA A 406 -26.61 -15.25 9.71
CA ALA A 406 -26.99 -13.92 10.18
C ALA A 406 -28.44 -13.55 9.83
N GLU A 407 -29.01 -14.14 8.77
CA GLU A 407 -30.36 -13.88 8.28
C GLU A 407 -31.44 -14.80 8.88
N THR A 408 -31.07 -15.84 9.66
CA THR A 408 -32.00 -16.90 10.10
C THR A 408 -32.03 -17.10 11.62
N GLY A 409 -33.14 -17.62 12.16
CA GLY A 409 -33.18 -18.35 13.44
C GLY A 409 -33.44 -17.55 14.74
N ALA A 410 -33.14 -16.26 14.81
CA ALA A 410 -33.41 -15.47 16.02
C ALA A 410 -34.84 -14.90 16.05
N VAL A 411 -35.55 -15.10 17.16
CA VAL A 411 -36.89 -14.52 17.40
C VAL A 411 -36.76 -13.37 18.39
N GLY A 412 -37.11 -12.17 17.93
CA GLY A 412 -37.01 -10.94 18.71
C GLY A 412 -35.83 -10.07 18.26
N ARG A 413 -36.06 -8.75 18.20
CA ARG A 413 -35.13 -7.77 17.59
C ARG A 413 -33.73 -7.82 18.19
N GLU A 414 -33.62 -7.96 19.51
CA GLU A 414 -32.32 -7.95 20.21
C GLU A 414 -31.50 -9.22 19.94
N ALA A 415 -32.16 -10.38 19.91
CA ALA A 415 -31.52 -11.65 19.55
C ALA A 415 -31.03 -11.65 18.09
N VAL A 416 -31.81 -11.09 17.16
CA VAL A 416 -31.40 -10.93 15.75
C VAL A 416 -30.16 -10.05 15.63
N LEU A 417 -30.13 -8.91 16.33
CA LEU A 417 -28.98 -8.01 16.30
C LEU A 417 -27.73 -8.62 16.95
N ALA A 418 -27.88 -9.28 18.10
CA ALA A 418 -26.78 -9.99 18.77
C ALA A 418 -26.16 -11.06 17.87
N GLN A 419 -27.02 -11.84 17.22
CA GLN A 419 -26.58 -12.90 16.33
C GLN A 419 -25.90 -12.36 15.08
N ALA A 420 -26.46 -11.34 14.43
CA ALA A 420 -25.86 -10.71 13.25
C ALA A 420 -24.49 -10.09 13.58
N THR A 421 -24.37 -9.37 14.69
CA THR A 421 -23.09 -8.84 15.19
C THR A 421 -22.05 -9.96 15.30
N HIS A 422 -22.43 -11.08 15.93
CA HIS A 422 -21.53 -12.20 16.13
C HIS A 422 -21.09 -12.84 14.80
N MET A 423 -22.02 -13.08 13.87
CA MET A 423 -21.69 -13.65 12.55
C MET A 423 -20.73 -12.76 11.76
N PHE A 424 -20.93 -11.44 11.76
CA PHE A 424 -19.97 -10.54 11.11
C PHE A 424 -18.60 -10.53 11.79
N ALA A 425 -18.53 -10.63 13.13
CA ALA A 425 -17.25 -10.74 13.82
C ALA A 425 -16.50 -12.02 13.40
N MET A 426 -17.20 -13.15 13.27
CA MET A 426 -16.64 -14.41 12.79
C MET A 426 -16.14 -14.31 11.34
N ARG A 427 -16.91 -13.68 10.43
CA ARG A 427 -16.46 -13.40 9.05
C ARG A 427 -15.18 -12.56 9.05
N GLY A 428 -15.08 -11.57 9.92
CA GLY A 428 -13.87 -10.76 10.12
C GLY A 428 -12.66 -11.59 10.53
N SER A 429 -12.81 -12.45 11.54
CA SER A 429 -11.75 -13.36 11.99
C SER A 429 -11.31 -14.34 10.91
N LEU A 430 -12.25 -14.91 10.15
CA LEU A 430 -11.95 -15.82 9.03
C LEU A 430 -11.19 -15.09 7.91
N ALA A 431 -11.61 -13.86 7.55
CA ALA A 431 -10.91 -13.04 6.56
C ALA A 431 -9.48 -12.69 7.02
N LEU A 432 -9.29 -12.39 8.30
CA LEU A 432 -7.98 -12.10 8.89
C LEU A 432 -7.05 -13.31 8.82
N ALA A 433 -7.56 -14.51 9.11
CA ALA A 433 -6.83 -15.77 8.95
C ALA A 433 -6.42 -16.06 7.49
N ARG A 434 -7.08 -15.42 6.52
CA ARG A 434 -6.82 -15.57 5.08
C ARG A 434 -6.00 -14.44 4.45
N LEU A 435 -5.37 -13.58 5.26
CA LEU A 435 -4.64 -12.36 4.81
C LEU A 435 -5.52 -11.31 4.12
N ARG A 436 -6.87 -11.42 4.20
CA ARG A 436 -7.80 -10.45 3.63
C ARG A 436 -8.08 -9.33 4.64
N TYR A 437 -7.06 -8.55 4.97
CA TYR A 437 -7.11 -7.55 6.05
C TYR A 437 -8.18 -6.45 5.86
N GLU A 438 -8.37 -5.97 4.63
CA GLU A 438 -9.41 -4.95 4.34
C GLU A 438 -10.81 -5.53 4.55
N VAL A 439 -11.05 -6.73 4.03
CA VAL A 439 -12.32 -7.46 4.21
C VAL A 439 -12.57 -7.75 5.70
N ALA A 440 -11.53 -8.15 6.43
CA ALA A 440 -11.63 -8.33 7.88
C ALA A 440 -12.06 -7.03 8.58
N ALA A 441 -11.43 -5.91 8.24
CA ALA A 441 -11.78 -4.61 8.79
C ALA A 441 -13.22 -4.18 8.44
N GLU A 442 -13.69 -4.46 7.22
CA GLU A 442 -15.08 -4.18 6.81
C GLU A 442 -16.11 -5.00 7.61
N HIS A 443 -15.84 -6.29 7.83
CA HIS A 443 -16.70 -7.14 8.65
C HIS A 443 -16.72 -6.69 10.10
N PHE A 444 -15.56 -6.36 10.70
CA PHE A 444 -15.51 -5.80 12.05
C PHE A 444 -16.24 -4.45 12.14
N ALA A 445 -16.13 -3.59 11.12
CA ALA A 445 -16.86 -2.33 11.05
C ALA A 445 -18.38 -2.55 11.03
N THR A 446 -18.84 -3.50 10.23
CA THR A 446 -20.26 -3.87 10.12
C THR A 446 -20.77 -4.42 11.45
N SER A 447 -20.02 -5.34 12.06
CA SER A 447 -20.32 -5.89 13.39
C SER A 447 -20.41 -4.78 14.45
N ALA A 448 -19.44 -3.86 14.49
CA ALA A 448 -19.43 -2.73 15.40
C ALA A 448 -20.64 -1.79 15.19
N ALA A 449 -21.02 -1.53 13.93
CA ALA A 449 -22.17 -0.69 13.60
C ALA A 449 -23.50 -1.29 14.10
N ILE A 450 -23.67 -2.61 14.01
CA ILE A 450 -24.85 -3.31 14.54
C ILE A 450 -24.81 -3.25 16.08
N ALA A 451 -23.67 -3.60 16.70
CA ALA A 451 -23.45 -3.59 18.14
C ALA A 451 -23.71 -2.22 18.79
N ARG A 452 -23.41 -1.12 18.09
CA ARG A 452 -23.62 0.26 18.57
C ARG A 452 -25.04 0.51 19.07
N SER A 453 -26.03 -0.20 18.53
CA SER A 453 -27.44 0.00 18.88
C SER A 453 -27.90 -0.71 20.16
N PHE A 454 -27.16 -1.71 20.66
CA PHE A 454 -27.61 -2.53 21.80
C PHE A 454 -26.50 -2.98 22.77
N ASN A 455 -25.24 -3.03 22.36
CA ASN A 455 -24.11 -3.49 23.18
C ASN A 455 -22.85 -2.63 22.93
N LYS A 456 -22.75 -1.50 23.63
CA LYS A 456 -21.62 -0.58 23.51
C LYS A 456 -20.26 -1.18 23.91
N PRO A 457 -20.13 -2.00 24.97
CA PRO A 457 -18.87 -2.68 25.28
C PRO A 457 -18.39 -3.58 24.14
N LEU A 458 -19.28 -4.36 23.51
CA LEU A 458 -18.93 -5.20 22.38
C LEU A 458 -18.51 -4.36 21.15
N MET A 459 -19.25 -3.29 20.85
CA MET A 459 -18.85 -2.32 19.81
C MET A 459 -17.43 -1.79 20.06
N PHE A 460 -17.10 -1.45 21.32
CA PHE A 460 -15.79 -0.91 21.67
C PHE A 460 -14.65 -1.91 21.41
N SER A 461 -14.87 -3.20 21.67
CA SER A 461 -13.91 -4.26 21.35
C SER A 461 -13.80 -4.50 19.85
N LEU A 462 -14.90 -4.49 19.10
CA LEU A 462 -14.90 -4.72 17.65
C LEU A 462 -14.17 -3.61 16.88
N LEU A 463 -14.26 -2.36 17.35
CA LEU A 463 -13.46 -1.26 16.80
C LEU A 463 -11.95 -1.48 17.04
N ALA A 464 -11.56 -2.17 18.12
CA ALA A 464 -10.17 -2.52 18.36
C ALA A 464 -9.67 -3.53 17.31
N GLU A 465 -10.44 -4.60 17.08
CA GLU A 465 -10.14 -5.62 16.06
C GLU A 465 -10.07 -5.02 14.65
N GLN A 466 -10.98 -4.09 14.33
CA GLN A 466 -10.95 -3.36 13.07
C GLN A 466 -9.64 -2.58 12.89
N ALA A 467 -9.23 -1.81 13.91
CA ALA A 467 -8.00 -1.04 13.87
C ALA A 467 -6.75 -1.94 13.79
N GLN A 468 -6.78 -3.09 14.46
CA GLN A 468 -5.70 -4.07 14.42
C GLN A 468 -5.53 -4.68 13.03
N ALA A 469 -6.62 -5.06 12.35
CA ALA A 469 -6.56 -5.60 10.99
C ALA A 469 -5.89 -4.62 10.01
N LEU A 470 -6.26 -3.33 10.07
CA LEU A 470 -5.68 -2.26 9.25
C LEU A 470 -4.21 -1.96 9.60
N THR A 471 -3.85 -2.12 10.88
CA THR A 471 -2.46 -1.97 11.35
C THR A 471 -1.60 -3.10 10.80
N GLU A 472 -2.03 -4.35 10.90
CA GLU A 472 -1.31 -5.51 10.37
C GLU A 472 -1.16 -5.42 8.84
N GLN A 473 -2.20 -4.95 8.13
CA GLN A 473 -2.10 -4.66 6.70
C GLN A 473 -0.95 -3.70 6.39
N SER A 474 -0.87 -2.57 7.11
CA SER A 474 0.15 -1.54 6.87
C SER A 474 1.56 -2.00 7.27
N ARG A 475 1.66 -2.87 8.28
CA ARG A 475 2.94 -3.48 8.65
C ARG A 475 3.48 -4.35 7.54
N LEU A 476 2.59 -5.11 6.89
CA LEU A 476 2.95 -6.11 5.89
C LEU A 476 3.11 -5.49 4.49
N ASN A 477 2.17 -4.67 4.04
CA ASN A 477 2.20 -4.03 2.72
C ASN A 477 3.06 -2.76 2.69
N GLY A 478 3.34 -2.16 3.85
CA GLY A 478 3.92 -0.83 3.95
C GLY A 478 2.87 0.28 3.89
N GLY A 479 3.35 1.52 3.95
CA GLY A 479 2.53 2.70 3.70
C GLY A 479 1.75 3.19 4.91
N MET A 480 1.00 4.28 4.71
CA MET A 480 0.30 5.01 5.79
C MET A 480 -1.22 4.89 5.74
N SER A 481 -1.80 4.26 4.72
CA SER A 481 -3.25 4.26 4.49
C SER A 481 -4.02 3.49 5.58
N GLY A 482 -3.62 2.27 5.90
CA GLY A 482 -4.22 1.48 6.96
C GLY A 482 -3.95 2.08 8.35
N PHE A 483 -2.75 2.60 8.61
CA PHE A 483 -2.47 3.35 9.84
C PHE A 483 -3.41 4.55 10.01
N ARG A 484 -3.63 5.38 8.97
CA ARG A 484 -4.57 6.52 9.06
C ARG A 484 -5.99 6.08 9.42
N GLN A 485 -6.46 4.99 8.82
CA GLN A 485 -7.79 4.44 9.12
C GLN A 485 -7.85 3.90 10.56
N ALA A 486 -6.85 3.12 10.98
CA ALA A 486 -6.74 2.60 12.33
C ALA A 486 -6.72 3.73 13.37
N LEU A 487 -5.92 4.77 13.17
CA LEU A 487 -5.85 5.93 14.06
C LEU A 487 -7.18 6.67 14.20
N ALA A 488 -7.95 6.81 13.10
CA ALA A 488 -9.28 7.42 13.15
C ALA A 488 -10.27 6.58 13.99
N ILE A 489 -10.23 5.26 13.85
CA ILE A 489 -11.06 4.33 14.63
C ILE A 489 -10.67 4.35 16.12
N LEU A 490 -9.37 4.35 16.41
CA LEU A 490 -8.86 4.41 17.77
C LEU A 490 -9.19 5.75 18.43
N HIS A 491 -9.17 6.85 17.68
CA HIS A 491 -9.65 8.13 18.17
C HIS A 491 -11.14 8.09 18.55
N GLU A 492 -12.00 7.48 17.71
CA GLU A 492 -13.41 7.26 18.06
C GLU A 492 -13.55 6.44 19.35
N ARG A 493 -12.73 5.41 19.54
CA ARG A 493 -12.73 4.63 20.79
C ARG A 493 -12.37 5.49 22.01
N VAL A 494 -11.39 6.38 21.89
CA VAL A 494 -11.03 7.32 22.98
C VAL A 494 -12.19 8.27 23.29
N GLU A 495 -12.85 8.84 22.28
CA GLU A 495 -13.96 9.78 22.45
C GLU A 495 -15.22 9.13 23.04
N THR A 496 -15.48 7.87 22.67
CA THR A 496 -16.68 7.15 23.11
C THR A 496 -16.52 6.51 24.49
N ALA A 497 -15.29 6.26 24.93
CA ALA A 497 -15.02 5.73 26.26
C ALA A 497 -15.26 6.79 27.34
N PRO A 498 -15.92 6.44 28.48
CA PRO A 498 -16.07 7.37 29.59
C PRO A 498 -14.71 7.86 30.08
N THR A 499 -14.51 9.17 30.17
CA THR A 499 -13.21 9.77 30.51
C THR A 499 -12.67 9.20 31.82
N LYS A 500 -11.37 8.85 31.84
CA LYS A 500 -10.67 8.23 32.99
C LYS A 500 -11.19 6.85 33.42
N SER A 501 -12.04 6.21 32.62
CA SER A 501 -12.41 4.80 32.85
C SER A 501 -11.30 3.86 32.37
N PHE A 502 -11.38 2.59 32.79
CA PHE A 502 -10.49 1.54 32.30
C PHE A 502 -10.48 1.46 30.76
N ALA A 503 -11.65 1.51 30.12
CA ALA A 503 -11.77 1.48 28.66
C ALA A 503 -11.09 2.70 27.99
N TRP A 504 -11.15 3.87 28.62
CA TRP A 504 -10.48 5.07 28.12
C TRP A 504 -8.96 4.92 28.13
N PHE A 505 -8.40 4.38 29.21
CA PHE A 505 -6.96 4.10 29.27
C PHE A 505 -6.53 3.07 28.22
N ILE A 506 -7.29 2.00 28.03
CA ILE A 506 -7.01 0.99 26.98
C ILE A 506 -7.06 1.63 25.58
N ALA A 507 -8.08 2.42 25.26
CA ALA A 507 -8.18 3.09 23.96
C ALA A 507 -7.01 4.05 23.70
N ILE A 508 -6.57 4.78 24.73
CA ILE A 508 -5.42 5.67 24.63
C ILE A 508 -4.14 4.88 24.40
N THR A 509 -3.92 3.80 25.14
CA THR A 509 -2.77 2.91 24.95
C THR A 509 -2.71 2.38 23.52
N ASP A 510 -3.83 1.88 22.98
CA ASP A 510 -3.91 1.37 21.61
C ASP A 510 -3.61 2.46 20.57
N LEU A 511 -4.15 3.67 20.78
CA LEU A 511 -3.93 4.83 19.92
C LEU A 511 -2.44 5.23 19.90
N ILE A 512 -1.81 5.35 21.07
CA ILE A 512 -0.40 5.74 21.20
C ILE A 512 0.51 4.67 20.60
N ALA A 513 0.24 3.39 20.88
CA ALA A 513 1.01 2.28 20.32
C ALA A 513 0.98 2.30 18.79
N THR A 514 -0.21 2.50 18.21
CA THR A 514 -0.41 2.59 16.75
C THR A 514 0.28 3.83 16.17
N MET A 515 0.23 4.97 16.87
CA MET A 515 0.97 6.17 16.48
C MET A 515 2.48 5.94 16.46
N GLY A 516 3.04 5.24 17.46
CA GLY A 516 4.45 4.88 17.49
C GLY A 516 4.88 4.10 16.25
N LEU A 517 4.11 3.08 15.87
CA LEU A 517 4.35 2.31 14.63
C LEU A 517 4.21 3.17 13.37
N ALA A 518 3.16 3.99 13.29
CA ALA A 518 2.90 4.85 12.14
C ALA A 518 4.00 5.91 11.95
N CYS A 519 4.57 6.44 13.04
CA CYS A 519 5.67 7.41 13.00
C CYS A 519 6.94 6.85 12.36
N GLU A 520 7.15 5.54 12.35
CA GLU A 520 8.29 4.92 11.65
C GLU A 520 8.13 4.94 10.13
N ARG A 521 6.88 4.99 9.64
CA ARG A 521 6.52 4.86 8.21
C ARG A 521 6.05 6.18 7.59
N ALA A 522 5.80 7.21 8.39
CA ALA A 522 5.37 8.53 7.96
C ALA A 522 6.55 9.43 7.52
N ALA A 523 6.26 10.43 6.68
CA ALA A 523 7.25 11.47 6.40
C ALA A 523 7.51 12.32 7.66
N THR A 524 8.67 12.96 7.71
CA THR A 524 9.17 13.62 8.92
C THR A 524 8.19 14.64 9.54
N PRO A 525 7.53 15.52 8.75
CA PRO A 525 6.56 16.47 9.31
C PRO A 525 5.36 15.77 9.98
N GLN A 526 4.80 14.74 9.34
CA GLN A 526 3.66 14.00 9.87
C GLN A 526 4.04 13.17 11.10
N ALA A 527 5.25 12.58 11.10
CA ALA A 527 5.78 11.88 12.25
C ALA A 527 5.93 12.82 13.46
N ASN A 528 6.43 14.05 13.25
CA ASN A 528 6.56 15.05 14.30
C ASN A 528 5.21 15.46 14.92
N GLU A 529 4.17 15.64 14.09
CA GLU A 529 2.82 15.94 14.59
C GLU A 529 2.24 14.81 15.42
N MET A 530 2.37 13.57 14.95
CA MET A 530 1.91 12.38 15.68
C MET A 530 2.66 12.21 17.00
N VAL A 531 3.99 12.36 17.00
CA VAL A 531 4.81 12.28 18.22
C VAL A 531 4.39 13.34 19.23
N ARG A 532 4.20 14.60 18.80
CA ARG A 532 3.78 15.68 19.69
C ARG A 532 2.43 15.38 20.34
N PHE A 533 1.44 15.00 19.53
CA PHE A 533 0.11 14.63 20.04
C PHE A 533 0.19 13.45 21.02
N ALA A 534 0.95 12.41 20.66
CA ALA A 534 1.11 11.23 21.49
C ALA A 534 1.81 11.55 22.82
N LEU A 535 2.81 12.44 22.85
CA LEU A 535 3.46 12.87 24.09
C LEU A 535 2.50 13.57 25.03
N ASP A 536 1.74 14.54 24.52
CA ASP A 536 0.80 15.31 25.33
C ASP A 536 -0.27 14.40 25.95
N LEU A 537 -0.87 13.53 25.12
CA LEU A 537 -1.90 12.58 25.55
C LEU A 537 -1.35 11.54 26.55
N SER A 538 -0.17 10.98 26.28
CA SER A 538 0.45 9.95 27.13
C SER A 538 0.83 10.51 28.51
N ARG A 539 1.42 11.71 28.55
CA ARG A 539 1.83 12.35 29.81
C ARG A 539 0.62 12.68 30.67
N GLU A 540 -0.45 13.22 30.07
CA GLU A 540 -1.70 13.47 30.77
C GLU A 540 -2.27 12.16 31.33
N ALA A 541 -2.43 11.12 30.50
CA ALA A 541 -2.98 9.84 30.92
C ALA A 541 -2.15 9.19 32.04
N LEU A 542 -0.82 9.15 31.91
CA LEU A 542 0.07 8.57 32.91
C LEU A 542 -0.01 9.31 34.25
N SER A 543 -0.16 10.64 34.24
CA SER A 543 -0.29 11.45 35.46
C SER A 543 -1.56 11.17 36.29
N LEU A 544 -2.57 10.55 35.67
CA LEU A 544 -3.82 10.18 36.32
C LEU A 544 -3.76 8.80 37.00
N LEU A 545 -2.69 8.03 36.76
CA LEU A 545 -2.53 6.68 37.26
C LEU A 545 -1.54 6.64 38.44
N ASP A 546 -1.98 5.98 39.51
CA ASP A 546 -1.10 5.57 40.61
C ASP A 546 -0.31 4.30 40.24
N GLU A 547 1.03 4.35 40.36
CA GLU A 547 1.97 3.28 39.99
C GLU A 547 1.68 1.93 40.68
N VAL A 548 1.13 1.96 41.89
CA VAL A 548 0.91 0.75 42.73
C VAL A 548 -0.50 0.24 42.56
N LYS A 549 -1.49 1.14 42.49
CA LYS A 549 -2.90 0.74 42.36
C LYS A 549 -3.28 0.33 40.94
N HIS A 550 -2.61 0.90 39.93
CA HIS A 550 -2.91 0.68 38.52
C HIS A 550 -1.69 0.16 37.77
N THR A 551 -0.89 -0.69 38.41
CA THR A 551 0.42 -1.13 37.91
C THR A 551 0.39 -1.56 36.44
N ASP A 552 -0.55 -2.42 36.02
CA ASP A 552 -0.58 -2.93 34.65
C ASP A 552 -0.83 -1.83 33.60
N LEU A 553 -1.82 -0.96 33.84
CA LEU A 553 -2.10 0.18 32.97
C LEU A 553 -0.95 1.18 32.95
N TRP A 554 -0.36 1.44 34.12
CA TRP A 554 0.75 2.36 34.26
C TRP A 554 1.97 1.85 33.49
N LEU A 555 2.31 0.55 33.63
CA LEU A 555 3.42 -0.08 32.90
C LEU A 555 3.18 -0.06 31.39
N SER A 556 1.97 -0.38 30.93
CA SER A 556 1.65 -0.36 29.51
C SER A 556 1.74 1.05 28.91
N LEU A 557 1.23 2.07 29.61
CA LEU A 557 1.38 3.47 29.17
C LEU A 557 2.83 3.97 29.26
N ALA A 558 3.57 3.62 30.30
CA ALA A 558 4.99 3.97 30.43
C ALA A 558 5.83 3.35 29.30
N THR A 559 5.50 2.12 28.90
CA THR A 559 6.13 1.42 27.77
C THR A 559 5.93 2.20 26.47
N ASN A 560 4.68 2.56 26.16
CA ASN A 560 4.32 3.27 24.94
C ASN A 560 4.85 4.72 24.94
N LEU A 561 4.74 5.44 26.07
CA LEU A 561 5.34 6.77 26.22
C LEU A 561 6.86 6.72 26.03
N GLY A 562 7.55 5.72 26.58
CA GLY A 562 8.98 5.54 26.37
C GLY A 562 9.34 5.33 24.89
N ALA A 563 8.53 4.58 24.13
CA ALA A 563 8.69 4.46 22.69
C ALA A 563 8.50 5.81 21.97
N ILE A 564 7.44 6.56 22.31
CA ILE A 564 7.19 7.89 21.75
C ILE A 564 8.31 8.87 22.09
N LEU A 565 8.82 8.88 23.32
CA LEU A 565 9.97 9.71 23.70
C LEU A 565 11.21 9.36 22.87
N ASN A 566 11.45 8.07 22.62
CA ASN A 566 12.51 7.63 21.71
C ASN A 566 12.32 8.19 20.28
N HIS A 567 11.09 8.21 19.76
CA HIS A 567 10.80 8.87 18.48
C HIS A 567 10.98 10.39 18.55
N ALA A 568 10.57 11.05 19.63
CA ALA A 568 10.74 12.48 19.83
C ALA A 568 12.21 12.89 19.83
N VAL A 569 13.08 12.10 20.49
CA VAL A 569 14.53 12.29 20.43
C VAL A 569 15.06 12.12 19.01
N ARG A 570 14.51 11.19 18.21
CA ARG A 570 14.91 10.97 16.80
C ARG A 570 14.67 12.20 15.93
N TYR A 571 13.53 12.85 16.11
CA TYR A 571 13.06 13.91 15.22
C TYR A 571 13.31 15.33 15.77
N SER A 572 13.95 15.46 16.92
CA SER A 572 14.28 16.75 17.52
C SER A 572 15.50 17.39 16.84
N TYR A 573 15.29 18.55 16.20
CA TYR A 573 16.36 19.36 15.62
C TYR A 573 17.20 20.09 16.69
N ASP A 574 16.58 20.44 17.82
CA ASP A 574 17.28 21.05 18.95
C ASP A 574 17.95 19.96 19.80
N LYS A 575 19.28 20.02 19.90
CA LYS A 575 20.10 19.10 20.69
C LYS A 575 19.80 19.19 22.19
N GLU A 576 19.51 20.37 22.71
CA GLU A 576 19.20 20.54 24.13
C GLU A 576 17.85 19.90 24.48
N ASN A 577 16.83 20.16 23.66
CA ASN A 577 15.54 19.49 23.78
C ASN A 577 15.64 17.96 23.60
N ALA A 578 16.43 17.49 22.62
CA ALA A 578 16.68 16.06 22.42
C ALA A 578 17.29 15.41 23.66
N GLN A 579 18.24 16.09 24.31
CA GLN A 579 18.86 15.61 25.55
C GLN A 579 17.85 15.54 26.71
N LYS A 580 17.00 16.55 26.86
CA LYS A 580 15.93 16.56 27.90
C LYS A 580 14.94 15.41 27.70
N LEU A 581 14.44 15.23 26.48
CA LEU A 581 13.53 14.14 26.13
C LEU A 581 14.18 12.76 26.35
N ASN A 582 15.47 12.64 26.06
CA ASN A 582 16.20 11.39 26.27
C ASN A 582 16.38 11.08 27.77
N GLN A 583 16.70 12.08 28.58
CA GLN A 583 16.77 11.93 30.05
C GLN A 583 15.43 11.51 30.64
N GLU A 584 14.32 12.11 30.16
CA GLU A 584 12.96 11.71 30.54
C GLU A 584 12.68 10.25 30.18
N ALA A 585 13.02 9.83 28.95
CA ALA A 585 12.84 8.45 28.49
C ALA A 585 13.57 7.45 29.39
N ILE A 586 14.87 7.69 29.66
CA ILE A 586 15.68 6.82 30.51
C ILE A 586 15.11 6.75 31.93
N ALA A 587 14.73 7.89 32.52
CA ALA A 587 14.20 7.94 33.87
C ALA A 587 12.88 7.16 34.00
N LEU A 588 11.93 7.42 33.10
CA LEU A 588 10.63 6.75 33.06
C LEU A 588 10.78 5.24 32.87
N LEU A 589 11.54 4.82 31.85
CA LEU A 589 11.70 3.42 31.50
C LEU A 589 12.49 2.65 32.57
N THR A 590 13.50 3.26 33.18
CA THR A 590 14.22 2.66 34.31
C THR A 590 13.28 2.40 35.49
N ARG A 591 12.42 3.37 35.83
CA ARG A 591 11.42 3.21 36.89
C ARG A 591 10.43 2.09 36.55
N ALA A 592 9.95 2.04 35.31
CA ALA A 592 9.01 1.03 34.86
C ALA A 592 9.62 -0.38 34.85
N VAL A 593 10.87 -0.55 34.40
CA VAL A 593 11.60 -1.82 34.47
C VAL A 593 11.72 -2.32 35.92
N GLN A 594 12.02 -1.44 36.88
CA GLN A 594 12.12 -1.81 38.30
C GLN A 594 10.79 -2.34 38.84
N ILE A 595 9.67 -1.67 38.52
CA ILE A 595 8.32 -2.08 38.93
C ILE A 595 7.93 -3.41 38.25
N ALA A 596 8.22 -3.56 36.95
CA ALA A 596 7.91 -4.78 36.22
C ALA A 596 8.68 -6.00 36.77
N LYS A 597 9.98 -5.82 37.11
CA LYS A 597 10.82 -6.85 37.74
C LYS A 597 10.30 -7.27 39.12
N SER A 598 9.77 -6.35 39.92
CA SER A 598 9.21 -6.71 41.24
C SER A 598 7.87 -7.43 41.18
N ASN A 599 7.12 -7.27 40.08
CA ASN A 599 5.75 -7.76 39.96
C ASN A 599 5.58 -8.91 38.93
N GLY A 600 6.65 -9.34 38.26
CA GLY A 600 6.59 -10.39 37.22
C GLY A 600 5.81 -9.97 35.97
N GLY A 601 5.82 -8.67 35.65
CA GLY A 601 4.96 -8.08 34.62
C GLY A 601 5.30 -8.50 33.19
N SER A 602 4.26 -8.73 32.36
CA SER A 602 4.38 -9.12 30.95
C SER A 602 5.04 -8.06 30.05
N GLU A 603 5.08 -6.80 30.48
CA GLU A 603 5.67 -5.68 29.73
C GLU A 603 7.20 -5.59 29.85
N LEU A 604 7.84 -6.40 30.71
CA LEU A 604 9.27 -6.25 31.02
C LEU A 604 10.14 -6.28 29.75
N ALA A 605 9.87 -7.19 28.81
CA ALA A 605 10.65 -7.28 27.57
C ALA A 605 10.55 -5.99 26.72
N ASN A 606 9.34 -5.43 26.55
CA ASN A 606 9.14 -4.21 25.77
C ASN A 606 9.78 -3.00 26.46
N LEU A 607 9.68 -2.92 27.79
CA LEU A 607 10.31 -1.88 28.60
C LEU A 607 11.84 -1.89 28.46
N GLU A 608 12.45 -3.06 28.59
CA GLU A 608 13.89 -3.24 28.43
C GLU A 608 14.36 -2.91 26.99
N ILE A 609 13.57 -3.30 25.96
CA ILE A 609 13.83 -2.92 24.55
C ILE A 609 13.82 -1.39 24.37
N ASN A 610 12.81 -0.72 24.92
CA ASN A 610 12.68 0.73 24.83
C ASN A 610 13.77 1.45 25.64
N LEU A 611 14.14 0.92 26.80
CA LEU A 611 15.22 1.47 27.64
C LEU A 611 16.57 1.34 26.94
N ALA A 612 16.85 0.19 26.34
CA ALA A 612 18.04 -0.01 25.52
C ALA A 612 18.09 1.01 24.36
N THR A 613 16.95 1.29 23.72
CA THR A 613 16.86 2.31 22.65
C THR A 613 17.14 3.71 23.19
N ALA A 614 16.65 4.04 24.38
CA ALA A 614 16.90 5.32 25.03
C ALA A 614 18.40 5.51 25.36
N TYR A 615 19.07 4.47 25.87
CA TYR A 615 20.52 4.48 26.09
C TYR A 615 21.32 4.62 24.81
N ARG A 616 20.96 3.91 23.72
CA ARG A 616 21.65 4.09 22.44
C ARG A 616 21.54 5.52 21.94
N ARG A 617 20.35 6.12 22.02
CA ARG A 617 20.13 7.52 21.63
C ARG A 617 20.89 8.52 22.48
N SER A 618 21.10 8.22 23.76
CA SER A 618 21.86 9.10 24.66
C SER A 618 23.33 9.18 24.28
N SER A 619 23.88 8.16 23.61
CA SER A 619 25.30 8.10 23.22
C SER A 619 25.75 9.30 22.37
N VAL A 620 24.86 9.89 21.56
CA VAL A 620 25.18 11.04 20.68
C VAL A 620 25.60 12.28 21.46
N ALA A 621 25.05 12.48 22.66
CA ALA A 621 25.30 13.65 23.52
C ALA A 621 25.93 13.29 24.87
N ALA A 622 26.23 12.01 25.11
CA ALA A 622 26.80 11.55 26.37
C ALA A 622 28.26 12.00 26.54
N ALA A 623 28.66 12.27 27.78
CA ALA A 623 30.06 12.49 28.12
C ALA A 623 30.91 11.22 27.87
N ASP A 624 30.30 10.04 28.05
CA ASP A 624 30.86 8.75 27.66
C ASP A 624 29.88 8.00 26.74
N PRO A 625 29.96 8.23 25.42
CA PRO A 625 29.13 7.56 24.42
C PRO A 625 29.27 6.05 24.43
N ARG A 626 30.47 5.54 24.77
CA ARG A 626 30.75 4.10 24.79
C ARG A 626 30.00 3.43 25.94
N ALA A 627 30.04 4.00 27.14
CA ALA A 627 29.30 3.48 28.29
C ALA A 627 27.78 3.47 28.06
N ALA A 628 27.24 4.49 27.36
CA ALA A 628 25.84 4.52 26.98
C ALA A 628 25.47 3.37 26.03
N LEU A 629 26.31 3.09 25.02
CA LEU A 629 26.11 1.96 24.11
C LEU A 629 26.28 0.60 24.79
N GLU A 630 27.22 0.47 25.72
CA GLU A 630 27.38 -0.73 26.54
C GLU A 630 26.15 -0.99 27.42
N SER A 631 25.54 0.07 27.97
CA SER A 631 24.25 -0.03 28.68
C SER A 631 23.12 -0.47 27.75
N ALA A 632 23.04 0.10 26.54
CA ALA A 632 22.05 -0.31 25.55
C ALA A 632 22.15 -1.81 25.20
N ILE A 633 23.38 -2.29 24.94
CA ILE A 633 23.67 -3.69 24.64
C ILE A 633 23.32 -4.58 25.83
N PHE A 634 23.65 -4.17 27.05
CA PHE A 634 23.33 -4.92 28.26
C PHE A 634 21.82 -5.19 28.37
N HIS A 635 21.00 -4.15 28.32
CA HIS A 635 19.54 -4.27 28.40
C HIS A 635 18.97 -5.13 27.27
N ARG A 636 19.51 -5.01 26.06
CA ARG A 636 19.05 -5.80 24.91
C ARG A 636 19.41 -7.27 25.01
N LEU A 637 20.59 -7.58 25.52
CA LEU A 637 21.01 -8.96 25.80
C LEU A 637 20.22 -9.57 26.97
N GLU A 638 19.83 -8.77 27.96
CA GLU A 638 18.96 -9.23 29.06
C GLU A 638 17.63 -9.77 28.52
N VAL A 639 16.99 -9.05 27.60
CA VAL A 639 15.75 -9.50 26.92
C VAL A 639 15.96 -10.78 26.12
N LEU A 640 17.11 -10.91 25.47
CA LEU A 640 17.46 -12.09 24.66
C LEU A 640 17.94 -13.28 25.51
N THR A 641 17.95 -13.19 26.84
CA THR A 641 18.33 -14.33 27.69
C THR A 641 17.31 -15.47 27.63
N ASP A 642 16.03 -15.15 27.44
CA ASP A 642 14.93 -16.10 27.25
C ASP A 642 14.14 -15.77 25.98
N GLU A 643 14.67 -16.17 24.83
CA GLU A 643 14.04 -15.92 23.52
C GLU A 643 12.62 -16.51 23.40
N LYS A 644 12.28 -17.51 24.22
CA LYS A 644 11.01 -18.25 24.11
C LYS A 644 9.80 -17.45 24.58
N VAL A 645 10.01 -16.43 25.43
CA VAL A 645 8.92 -15.54 25.87
C VAL A 645 8.62 -14.44 24.86
N LEU A 646 9.45 -14.28 23.82
CA LEU A 646 9.28 -13.27 22.79
C LEU A 646 8.50 -13.83 21.61
N SER A 647 7.54 -13.04 21.11
CA SER A 647 7.00 -13.29 19.78
C SER A 647 8.10 -13.18 18.73
N ARG A 648 7.92 -13.84 17.57
CA ARG A 648 8.88 -13.75 16.45
C ARG A 648 9.18 -12.31 16.03
N GLY A 649 8.15 -11.45 16.05
CA GLY A 649 8.29 -10.02 15.76
C GLY A 649 9.16 -9.31 16.78
N GLN A 650 8.92 -9.54 18.08
CA GLN A 650 9.76 -8.98 19.15
C GLN A 650 11.21 -9.48 19.06
N LEU A 651 11.40 -10.76 18.77
CA LEU A 651 12.74 -11.34 18.60
C LEU A 651 13.49 -10.70 17.42
N GLY A 652 12.81 -10.52 16.29
CA GLY A 652 13.36 -9.82 15.12
C GLY A 652 13.73 -8.37 15.42
N ASN A 653 12.86 -7.65 16.13
CA ASN A 653 13.10 -6.28 16.58
C ASN A 653 14.29 -6.19 17.54
N ALA A 654 14.37 -7.08 18.53
CA ALA A 654 15.45 -7.10 19.50
C ALA A 654 16.80 -7.38 18.83
N TYR A 655 16.88 -8.36 17.92
CA TYR A 655 18.12 -8.66 17.21
C TYR A 655 18.54 -7.57 16.22
N ASP A 656 17.61 -7.01 15.44
CA ASP A 656 17.90 -5.93 14.49
C ASP A 656 18.42 -4.70 15.23
N SER A 657 17.75 -4.36 16.33
CA SER A 657 18.17 -3.26 17.17
C SER A 657 19.54 -3.57 17.80
N LEU A 658 19.80 -4.79 18.31
CA LEU A 658 21.13 -5.15 18.85
C LEU A 658 22.23 -4.98 17.80
N GLY A 659 21.92 -5.28 16.54
CA GLY A 659 22.76 -4.94 15.41
C GLY A 659 23.07 -3.44 15.34
N ASN A 660 22.06 -2.59 15.50
CA ASN A 660 22.22 -1.14 15.53
C ASN A 660 23.08 -0.65 16.72
N ASP A 661 22.94 -1.23 17.91
CA ASP A 661 23.77 -0.85 19.07
C ASP A 661 25.25 -1.20 18.82
N TYR A 662 25.53 -2.42 18.36
CA TYR A 662 26.90 -2.82 18.02
C TYR A 662 27.45 -2.03 16.82
N ALA A 663 26.61 -1.65 15.85
CA ALA A 663 27.01 -0.84 14.71
C ALA A 663 27.42 0.59 15.11
N GLU A 664 26.74 1.18 16.10
CA GLU A 664 27.15 2.45 16.69
C GLU A 664 28.40 2.28 17.56
N LEU A 665 28.50 1.20 18.34
CA LEU A 665 29.70 0.89 19.14
C LEU A 665 30.94 0.70 18.24
N ALA A 666 30.77 0.12 17.05
CA ALA A 666 31.87 -0.13 16.12
C ALA A 666 32.61 1.14 15.67
N ILE A 667 31.96 2.29 15.79
CA ILE A 667 32.47 3.57 15.29
C ILE A 667 32.66 4.62 16.41
N VAL A 668 32.22 4.34 17.63
CA VAL A 668 32.15 5.35 18.69
C VAL A 668 33.55 5.78 19.15
N GLY A 669 33.80 7.09 19.16
CA GLY A 669 35.06 7.68 19.64
C GLY A 669 36.31 7.30 18.83
N ALA A 670 36.16 6.69 17.64
CA ALA A 670 37.26 6.02 16.96
C ALA A 670 37.73 6.73 15.68
N ARG A 671 39.05 6.74 15.46
CA ARG A 671 39.68 7.03 14.15
C ARG A 671 39.71 5.81 13.22
N THR A 672 39.41 4.63 13.75
CA THR A 672 39.51 3.33 13.06
C THR A 672 38.36 2.42 13.52
N LEU A 673 37.84 1.58 12.62
CA LEU A 673 36.74 0.67 12.91
C LEU A 673 37.07 -0.37 14.01
N ASP A 674 36.22 -0.48 15.05
CA ASP A 674 36.23 -1.60 15.99
C ASP A 674 35.64 -2.83 15.28
N ARG A 675 36.54 -3.74 14.87
CA ARG A 675 36.19 -4.92 14.08
C ARG A 675 35.38 -5.96 14.85
N ASP A 676 35.48 -6.00 16.17
CA ASP A 676 34.74 -6.98 16.97
C ASP A 676 33.30 -6.55 17.14
N ALA A 677 33.07 -5.28 17.48
CA ALA A 677 31.73 -4.70 17.47
C ALA A 677 31.11 -4.77 16.06
N PHE A 678 31.89 -4.49 15.00
CA PHE A 678 31.41 -4.61 13.61
C PHE A 678 30.91 -6.03 13.28
N ARG A 679 31.64 -7.08 13.67
CA ARG A 679 31.23 -8.48 13.44
C ARG A 679 30.02 -8.85 14.27
N ARG A 680 29.95 -8.40 15.53
CA ARG A 680 28.80 -8.64 16.41
C ARG A 680 27.51 -8.01 15.87
N ALA A 681 27.61 -6.80 15.28
CA ALA A 681 26.48 -6.18 14.60
C ALA A 681 25.96 -7.04 13.44
N LEU A 682 26.85 -7.52 12.56
CA LEU A 682 26.48 -8.41 11.45
C LEU A 682 25.87 -9.73 11.93
N ALA A 683 26.37 -10.30 13.03
CA ALA A 683 25.81 -11.51 13.63
C ALA A 683 24.39 -11.27 14.16
N ALA A 684 24.15 -10.15 14.84
CA ALA A 684 22.83 -9.78 15.33
C ALA A 684 21.85 -9.50 14.17
N TYR A 685 22.25 -8.79 13.12
CA TYR A 685 21.40 -8.60 11.95
C TYR A 685 21.08 -9.92 11.23
N ARG A 686 22.04 -10.86 11.13
CA ARG A 686 21.77 -12.20 10.57
C ARG A 686 20.74 -12.96 11.41
N LYS A 687 20.79 -12.85 12.75
CA LYS A 687 19.77 -13.40 13.63
C LYS A 687 18.41 -12.73 13.40
N ALA A 688 18.36 -11.42 13.23
CA ALA A 688 17.14 -10.71 12.87
C ALA A 688 16.55 -11.22 11.54
N LEU A 689 17.37 -11.34 10.49
CA LEU A 689 16.95 -11.89 9.19
C LEU A 689 16.51 -13.36 9.25
N SER A 690 16.98 -14.14 10.22
CA SER A 690 16.54 -15.54 10.40
C SER A 690 15.11 -15.66 10.96
N VAL A 691 14.59 -14.59 11.56
CA VAL A 691 13.22 -14.56 12.13
C VAL A 691 12.29 -13.60 11.39
N ARG A 692 12.84 -12.52 10.81
CA ARG A 692 12.21 -11.62 9.85
C ARG A 692 12.42 -12.18 8.46
N ASP A 693 11.49 -13.01 8.03
CA ASP A 693 11.54 -13.55 6.67
C ASP A 693 11.06 -12.53 5.64
N ARG A 694 11.61 -12.58 4.41
CA ARG A 694 11.27 -11.67 3.31
C ARG A 694 9.80 -11.80 2.88
N SER A 695 9.18 -12.96 3.06
CA SER A 695 7.77 -13.17 2.73
C SER A 695 6.81 -12.75 3.85
N LEU A 696 7.20 -12.97 5.12
CA LEU A 696 6.33 -12.73 6.27
C LEU A 696 6.29 -11.27 6.69
N ASN A 697 7.46 -10.65 6.68
CA ASN A 697 7.66 -9.31 7.16
C ASN A 697 8.54 -8.57 6.13
N PRO A 698 8.09 -8.47 4.87
CA PRO A 698 8.90 -7.95 3.76
C PRO A 698 9.53 -6.60 4.10
N ILE A 699 8.75 -5.68 4.66
CA ILE A 699 9.22 -4.35 5.03
C ILE A 699 10.26 -4.40 6.15
N ASP A 700 10.04 -5.20 7.21
CA ASP A 700 11.00 -5.30 8.32
C ASP A 700 12.28 -6.04 7.92
N TRP A 701 12.19 -7.04 7.03
CA TRP A 701 13.35 -7.68 6.39
C TRP A 701 14.15 -6.65 5.58
N ALA A 702 13.47 -5.84 4.76
CA ALA A 702 14.11 -4.82 3.95
C ALA A 702 14.77 -3.73 4.80
N ARG A 703 14.14 -3.34 5.93
CA ARG A 703 14.74 -2.43 6.92
C ARG A 703 16.00 -3.02 7.55
N THR A 704 16.04 -4.32 7.84
CA THR A 704 17.28 -4.97 8.31
C THR A 704 18.35 -4.98 7.22
N GLN A 705 18.02 -5.24 5.95
CA GLN A 705 18.99 -5.11 4.85
C GLN A 705 19.54 -3.68 4.75
N PHE A 706 18.67 -2.69 4.87
CA PHE A 706 19.05 -1.28 4.91
C PHE A 706 19.98 -0.97 6.10
N ASN A 707 19.69 -1.47 7.30
CA ASN A 707 20.55 -1.28 8.48
C ASN A 707 21.94 -1.91 8.27
N ILE A 708 22.01 -3.11 7.69
CA ILE A 708 23.28 -3.74 7.30
C ILE A 708 24.03 -2.86 6.29
N ALA A 709 23.34 -2.27 5.32
CA ALA A 709 23.96 -1.37 4.35
C ALA A 709 24.55 -0.12 5.00
N ALA A 710 23.79 0.51 5.92
CA ALA A 710 24.27 1.66 6.68
C ALA A 710 25.49 1.31 7.54
N HIS A 711 25.53 0.11 8.11
CA HIS A 711 26.68 -0.42 8.84
C HIS A 711 27.93 -0.58 7.95
N TYR A 712 27.75 -1.11 6.73
CA TYR A 712 28.84 -1.15 5.75
C TYR A 712 29.31 0.24 5.31
N GLY A 713 28.40 1.18 5.06
CA GLY A 713 28.76 2.57 4.73
C GLY A 713 29.57 3.25 5.83
N ARG A 714 29.21 3.04 7.10
CA ARG A 714 30.00 3.53 8.25
C ARG A 714 31.40 2.92 8.29
N ALA A 715 31.53 1.61 8.01
CA ALA A 715 32.82 0.94 7.98
C ALA A 715 33.72 1.43 6.85
N TYR A 716 33.13 1.69 5.68
CA TYR A 716 33.83 2.29 4.54
C TYR A 716 34.50 3.61 4.92
N ARG A 717 33.76 4.53 5.56
CA ARG A 717 34.30 5.84 6.01
C ARG A 717 35.47 5.76 6.98
N LEU A 718 35.59 4.69 7.77
CA LEU A 718 36.62 4.55 8.81
C LEU A 718 37.82 3.70 8.42
N SER A 719 37.78 3.06 7.26
CA SER A 719 38.80 2.08 6.86
C SER A 719 39.85 2.67 5.89
N GLY A 720 39.51 3.71 5.12
CA GLY A 720 40.41 4.53 4.29
C GLY A 720 41.17 3.82 3.14
N GLY A 721 41.27 4.48 1.98
CA GLY A 721 42.15 4.09 0.85
C GLY A 721 41.61 3.04 -0.13
N SER A 722 42.43 2.69 -1.14
CA SER A 722 42.06 1.84 -2.29
C SER A 722 41.65 0.38 -1.95
N THR A 723 41.97 -0.11 -0.75
CA THR A 723 41.74 -1.50 -0.31
C THR A 723 40.36 -1.77 0.32
N ASP A 724 39.45 -0.81 0.35
CA ASP A 724 38.19 -0.92 1.11
C ASP A 724 36.88 -0.65 0.36
N SER A 725 36.93 -0.47 -0.97
CA SER A 725 35.75 -0.36 -1.86
C SER A 725 34.73 -1.51 -1.68
N ARG A 726 35.18 -2.67 -1.17
CA ARG A 726 34.33 -3.82 -0.84
C ARG A 726 33.20 -3.48 0.15
N TYR A 727 33.41 -2.59 1.14
CA TYR A 727 32.35 -2.22 2.08
C TYR A 727 31.32 -1.32 1.40
N GLY A 728 31.76 -0.33 0.62
CA GLY A 728 30.85 0.48 -0.20
C GLY A 728 29.99 -0.38 -1.14
N LEU A 729 30.62 -1.28 -1.91
CA LEU A 729 29.91 -2.21 -2.81
C LEU A 729 29.00 -3.19 -2.06
N ALA A 730 29.40 -3.66 -0.88
CA ALA A 730 28.54 -4.48 -0.02
C ALA A 730 27.32 -3.70 0.48
N GLY A 731 27.50 -2.44 0.84
CA GLY A 731 26.41 -1.51 1.20
C GLY A 731 25.43 -1.31 0.05
N LEU A 732 25.93 -1.01 -1.16
CA LEU A 732 25.08 -0.84 -2.35
C LEU A 732 24.29 -2.11 -2.69
N ARG A 733 24.92 -3.29 -2.61
CA ARG A 733 24.20 -4.57 -2.82
C ARG A 733 23.09 -4.80 -1.80
N ARG A 734 23.32 -4.45 -0.53
CA ARG A 734 22.31 -4.57 0.55
C ARG A 734 21.16 -3.58 0.35
N LEU A 735 21.44 -2.39 -0.16
CA LEU A 735 20.40 -1.42 -0.54
C LEU A 735 19.57 -1.91 -1.73
N GLU A 736 20.18 -2.56 -2.73
CA GLU A 736 19.41 -3.18 -3.82
C GLU A 736 18.51 -4.31 -3.33
N LEU A 737 18.95 -5.11 -2.36
CA LEU A 737 18.07 -6.09 -1.70
C LEU A 737 16.89 -5.40 -1.00
N ALA A 738 17.14 -4.33 -0.23
CA ALA A 738 16.07 -3.57 0.39
C ALA A 738 15.09 -2.98 -0.65
N LEU A 739 15.61 -2.36 -1.72
CA LEU A 739 14.85 -1.72 -2.80
C LEU A 739 14.18 -2.72 -3.75
N SER A 740 14.45 -4.02 -3.64
CA SER A 740 13.68 -5.07 -4.31
C SER A 740 12.33 -5.36 -3.65
N VAL A 741 12.13 -4.83 -2.43
CA VAL A 741 10.90 -4.96 -1.65
C VAL A 741 10.28 -3.58 -1.42
N LEU A 742 11.10 -2.57 -1.13
CA LEU A 742 10.64 -1.21 -0.89
C LEU A 742 10.33 -0.51 -2.22
N SER A 743 9.13 0.05 -2.33
CA SER A 743 8.70 0.85 -3.48
C SER A 743 8.19 2.23 -3.06
N ARG A 744 8.11 3.14 -4.04
CA ARG A 744 7.58 4.49 -3.85
C ARG A 744 6.09 4.47 -3.50
N GLU A 745 5.36 3.50 -4.01
CA GLU A 745 3.91 3.37 -3.87
C GLU A 745 3.54 2.70 -2.54
N ALA A 746 4.19 1.58 -2.22
CA ALA A 746 3.85 0.76 -1.07
C ALA A 746 4.58 1.21 0.20
N SER A 747 5.82 1.71 0.10
CA SER A 747 6.66 2.06 1.26
C SER A 747 7.48 3.35 1.01
N PRO A 748 6.82 4.49 0.71
CA PRO A 748 7.48 5.68 0.20
C PRO A 748 8.64 6.18 1.06
N GLN A 749 8.46 6.24 2.39
CA GLN A 749 9.48 6.78 3.29
C GLN A 749 10.71 5.86 3.40
N ASP A 750 10.49 4.55 3.55
CA ASP A 750 11.58 3.57 3.63
C ASP A 750 12.35 3.48 2.31
N TRP A 751 11.63 3.47 1.18
CA TRP A 751 12.20 3.54 -0.16
C TRP A 751 13.06 4.80 -0.33
N ALA A 752 12.54 5.97 0.06
CA ALA A 752 13.26 7.23 -0.06
C ALA A 752 14.55 7.24 0.77
N ASN A 753 14.50 6.73 2.00
CA ASN A 753 15.66 6.62 2.86
C ASN A 753 16.74 5.68 2.29
N ALA A 754 16.34 4.56 1.70
CA ALA A 754 17.25 3.61 1.06
C ALA A 754 17.90 4.19 -0.21
N CYS A 755 17.11 4.86 -1.06
CA CYS A 755 17.61 5.59 -2.23
C CYS A 755 18.61 6.69 -1.83
N ALA A 756 18.27 7.50 -0.85
CA ALA A 756 19.14 8.58 -0.37
C ALA A 756 20.44 8.04 0.25
N HIS A 757 20.40 6.92 1.00
CA HIS A 757 21.62 6.26 1.50
C HIS A 757 22.47 5.68 0.37
N SER A 758 21.85 5.15 -0.69
CA SER A 758 22.58 4.68 -1.86
C SER A 758 23.34 5.84 -2.52
N GLY A 759 22.68 6.99 -2.64
CA GLY A 759 23.31 8.25 -3.07
C GLY A 759 24.53 8.62 -2.24
N THR A 760 24.41 8.62 -0.91
CA THR A 760 25.53 8.94 -0.01
C THR A 760 26.71 8.01 -0.22
N ILE A 761 26.50 6.68 -0.28
CA ILE A 761 27.59 5.72 -0.50
C ILE A 761 28.25 5.96 -1.88
N VAL A 762 27.46 6.18 -2.94
CA VAL A 762 28.01 6.47 -4.28
C VAL A 762 28.84 7.76 -4.27
N ALA A 763 28.35 8.83 -3.63
CA ALA A 763 29.07 10.09 -3.53
C ALA A 763 30.43 9.91 -2.83
N GLU A 764 30.45 9.23 -1.68
CA GLU A 764 31.67 8.97 -0.90
C GLU A 764 32.64 8.02 -1.62
N MET A 765 32.13 7.09 -2.44
CA MET A 765 32.97 6.22 -3.27
C MET A 765 33.59 6.98 -4.45
N LEU A 766 32.83 7.87 -5.08
CA LEU A 766 33.35 8.71 -6.17
C LEU A 766 34.40 9.70 -5.65
N SER A 767 34.21 10.31 -4.48
CA SER A 767 35.19 11.26 -3.92
C SER A 767 36.56 10.62 -3.68
N GLU A 768 36.59 9.34 -3.31
CA GLU A 768 37.81 8.53 -3.13
C GLU A 768 38.31 7.87 -4.43
N GLN A 769 37.75 8.27 -5.58
CA GLN A 769 38.13 7.81 -6.93
C GLN A 769 37.99 6.29 -7.12
N HIS A 770 37.04 5.65 -6.45
CA HIS A 770 36.73 4.24 -6.70
C HIS A 770 35.93 4.07 -7.99
N GLU A 771 36.23 3.00 -8.74
CA GLU A 771 35.43 2.63 -9.92
C GLU A 771 34.03 2.18 -9.50
N ILE A 772 33.02 2.82 -10.08
CA ILE A 772 31.61 2.48 -9.94
C ILE A 772 31.03 2.33 -11.33
N GLU A 773 30.25 1.27 -11.55
CA GLU A 773 29.58 1.05 -12.82
C GLU A 773 28.64 2.22 -13.16
N PHE A 774 28.71 2.69 -14.40
CA PHE A 774 27.89 3.81 -14.88
C PHE A 774 26.39 3.61 -14.63
N GLY A 775 25.88 2.39 -14.84
CA GLY A 775 24.47 2.07 -14.61
C GLY A 775 24.02 2.26 -13.15
N VAL A 776 24.94 2.05 -12.19
CA VAL A 776 24.67 2.30 -10.76
C VAL A 776 24.55 3.80 -10.50
N ILE A 777 25.45 4.61 -11.06
CA ILE A 777 25.42 6.07 -10.93
C ILE A 777 24.14 6.65 -11.56
N GLU A 778 23.80 6.22 -12.77
CA GLU A 778 22.59 6.66 -13.50
C GLU A 778 21.31 6.32 -12.74
N LYS A 779 21.22 5.10 -12.21
CA LYS A 779 20.08 4.64 -11.40
C LYS A 779 19.96 5.42 -10.09
N THR A 780 21.08 5.70 -9.42
CA THR A 780 21.12 6.48 -8.19
C THR A 780 20.62 7.90 -8.41
N ILE A 781 21.08 8.58 -9.46
CA ILE A 781 20.64 9.95 -9.79
C ILE A 781 19.15 9.98 -10.13
N THR A 782 18.66 8.99 -10.86
CA THR A 782 17.23 8.87 -11.17
C THR A 782 16.40 8.70 -9.90
N ARG A 783 16.80 7.79 -9.01
CA ARG A 783 16.12 7.56 -7.73
C ARG A 783 16.16 8.79 -6.82
N LEU A 784 17.30 9.50 -6.74
CA LEU A 784 17.39 10.75 -5.98
C LEU A 784 16.39 11.79 -6.51
N ALA A 785 16.25 11.94 -7.82
CA ALA A 785 15.25 12.85 -8.37
C ALA A 785 13.80 12.47 -7.99
N GLU A 786 13.48 11.17 -8.04
CA GLU A 786 12.17 10.66 -7.60
C GLU A 786 11.95 10.85 -6.09
N VAL A 787 13.01 10.75 -5.27
CA VAL A 787 12.96 11.03 -3.83
C VAL A 787 12.66 12.49 -3.56
N ALA A 788 13.31 13.41 -4.28
CA ALA A 788 13.03 14.84 -4.15
C ALA A 788 11.57 15.16 -4.52
N GLU A 789 11.04 14.55 -5.59
CA GLU A 789 9.63 14.69 -5.98
C GLU A 789 8.67 14.15 -4.92
N PHE A 790 8.99 13.01 -4.30
CA PHE A 790 8.22 12.49 -3.17
C PHE A 790 8.25 13.46 -1.99
N ALA A 791 9.45 13.91 -1.59
CA ALA A 791 9.66 14.78 -0.44
C ALA A 791 8.96 16.14 -0.59
N ASP A 792 8.94 16.70 -1.80
CA ASP A 792 8.21 17.93 -2.13
C ASP A 792 6.71 17.81 -1.90
N ARG A 793 6.10 16.70 -2.34
CA ARG A 793 4.66 16.46 -2.13
C ARG A 793 4.25 16.33 -0.67
N VAL A 794 5.17 15.86 0.19
CA VAL A 794 4.94 15.71 1.64
C VAL A 794 5.55 16.83 2.48
N ILE A 795 6.13 17.85 1.82
CA ILE A 795 6.77 19.02 2.44
C ILE A 795 7.90 18.62 3.40
N ASP A 796 8.68 17.59 3.05
CA ASP A 796 9.84 17.12 3.82
C ASP A 796 11.12 17.84 3.34
N ALA A 797 11.32 19.07 3.82
CA ALA A 797 12.43 19.93 3.42
C ALA A 797 13.81 19.30 3.71
N GLU A 798 13.95 18.56 4.82
CA GLU A 798 15.21 17.90 5.18
C GLU A 798 15.60 16.86 4.12
N LEU A 799 14.64 16.01 3.74
CA LEU A 799 14.87 14.99 2.72
C LEU A 799 15.17 15.61 1.34
N VAL A 800 14.51 16.72 0.99
CA VAL A 800 14.81 17.49 -0.24
C VAL A 800 16.25 17.99 -0.23
N LEU A 801 16.67 18.67 0.84
CA LEU A 801 18.02 19.25 0.95
C LEU A 801 19.11 18.20 0.91
N ARG A 802 18.93 17.11 1.66
CA ARG A 802 19.87 15.99 1.66
C ARG A 802 20.01 15.35 0.27
N THR A 803 18.91 15.27 -0.47
CA THR A 803 18.89 14.70 -1.83
C THR A 803 19.61 15.62 -2.82
N LEU A 804 19.36 16.93 -2.74
CA LEU A 804 20.06 17.96 -3.52
C LEU A 804 21.58 17.93 -3.27
N ASP A 805 21.98 17.94 -2.00
CA ASP A 805 23.38 17.93 -1.59
C ASP A 805 24.12 16.66 -2.06
N THR A 806 23.48 15.50 -1.91
CA THR A 806 24.04 14.22 -2.37
C THR A 806 24.21 14.21 -3.89
N GLN A 807 23.24 14.74 -4.63
CA GLN A 807 23.29 14.82 -6.09
C GLN A 807 24.36 15.80 -6.59
N ALA A 808 24.46 16.97 -5.94
CA ALA A 808 25.50 17.97 -6.22
C ALA A 808 26.90 17.37 -5.98
N SER A 809 27.06 16.61 -4.89
CA SER A 809 28.32 15.91 -4.57
C SER A 809 28.71 14.91 -5.66
N ILE A 810 27.77 14.08 -6.14
CA ILE A 810 28.02 13.11 -7.23
C ILE A 810 28.43 13.82 -8.52
N THR A 811 27.66 14.82 -8.93
CA THR A 811 27.88 15.55 -10.19
C THR A 811 29.20 16.31 -10.18
N LEU A 812 29.54 16.98 -9.07
CA LEU A 812 30.80 17.68 -8.89
C LEU A 812 32.01 16.74 -8.93
N CYS A 813 31.94 15.58 -8.26
CA CYS A 813 33.02 14.59 -8.30
C CYS A 813 33.31 14.13 -9.74
N LEU A 814 32.26 13.79 -10.50
CA LEU A 814 32.39 13.37 -11.90
C LEU A 814 32.97 14.47 -12.78
N PHE A 815 32.55 15.73 -12.56
CA PHE A 815 33.08 16.90 -13.27
C PHE A 815 34.57 17.10 -13.02
N LEU A 816 34.98 17.15 -11.75
CA LEU A 816 36.39 17.37 -11.36
C LEU A 816 37.31 16.25 -11.86
N GLN A 817 36.81 15.01 -11.91
CA GLN A 817 37.55 13.86 -12.42
C GLN A 817 37.60 13.77 -13.95
N ARG A 818 36.89 14.66 -14.67
CA ARG A 818 36.67 14.58 -16.12
C ARG A 818 36.17 13.20 -16.56
N HIS A 819 35.28 12.62 -15.75
CA HIS A 819 34.75 11.28 -16.01
C HIS A 819 33.95 11.27 -17.32
N SER A 820 34.09 10.21 -18.13
CA SER A 820 33.44 10.11 -19.44
C SER A 820 31.90 10.21 -19.38
N ALA A 821 31.32 9.79 -18.26
CA ALA A 821 29.89 9.87 -17.99
C ALA A 821 29.39 11.25 -17.51
N ALA A 822 30.29 12.18 -17.15
CA ALA A 822 29.91 13.42 -16.48
C ALA A 822 28.86 14.25 -17.27
N PRO A 823 29.00 14.48 -18.60
CA PRO A 823 28.01 15.26 -19.34
C PRO A 823 26.60 14.65 -19.27
N ARG A 824 26.50 13.33 -19.39
CA ARG A 824 25.21 12.61 -19.37
C ARG A 824 24.58 12.63 -17.98
N ILE A 825 25.36 12.37 -16.93
CA ILE A 825 24.86 12.37 -15.55
C ILE A 825 24.44 13.77 -15.10
N ILE A 826 25.23 14.80 -15.41
CA ILE A 826 24.90 16.20 -15.06
C ILE A 826 23.65 16.64 -15.82
N THR A 827 23.51 16.28 -17.10
CA THR A 827 22.29 16.56 -17.88
C THR A 827 21.08 15.88 -17.27
N LEU A 828 21.18 14.58 -16.94
CA LEU A 828 20.09 13.83 -16.29
C LEU A 828 19.70 14.45 -14.95
N ALA A 829 20.69 14.82 -14.14
CA ALA A 829 20.49 15.50 -12.87
C ALA A 829 19.72 16.82 -13.04
N ASN A 830 20.11 17.62 -14.02
CA ASN A 830 19.48 18.89 -14.34
C ASN A 830 18.04 18.71 -14.87
N GLU A 831 17.81 17.79 -15.81
CA GLU A 831 16.49 17.58 -16.44
C GLU A 831 15.47 16.94 -15.50
N ARG A 832 15.89 16.06 -14.59
CA ARG A 832 14.96 15.30 -13.74
C ARG A 832 14.61 15.99 -12.43
N LEU A 833 15.54 16.74 -11.85
CA LEU A 833 15.36 17.34 -10.53
C LEU A 833 14.76 18.75 -10.61
N GLN A 834 15.30 19.58 -11.50
CA GLN A 834 15.10 21.03 -11.44
C GLN A 834 13.72 21.51 -11.89
N PRO A 835 13.06 20.89 -12.91
CA PRO A 835 11.75 21.34 -13.36
C PRO A 835 10.59 21.03 -12.39
N ARG A 836 10.83 20.26 -11.32
CA ARG A 836 9.75 19.59 -10.56
C ARG A 836 9.57 20.06 -9.11
N LEU A 837 10.44 20.93 -8.60
CA LEU A 837 10.43 21.40 -7.20
C LEU A 837 9.90 22.84 -7.08
N VAL A 838 8.70 23.07 -7.63
CA VAL A 838 8.10 24.42 -7.72
C VAL A 838 7.78 25.00 -6.35
N ALA A 839 7.39 24.16 -5.38
CA ALA A 839 6.97 24.61 -4.06
C ALA A 839 8.09 25.33 -3.29
N TYR A 840 9.34 24.84 -3.39
CA TYR A 840 10.47 25.43 -2.68
C TYR A 840 11.13 26.61 -3.38
N ARG A 841 10.95 26.76 -4.71
CA ARG A 841 11.48 27.90 -5.46
C ARG A 841 10.89 29.25 -5.03
N GLN A 842 9.76 29.24 -4.31
CA GLN A 842 9.14 30.43 -3.71
C GLN A 842 9.34 30.54 -2.19
N THR A 843 10.20 29.70 -1.61
CA THR A 843 10.51 29.70 -0.18
C THR A 843 11.90 30.26 0.09
N LEU A 844 12.26 30.28 1.38
CA LEU A 844 13.60 30.53 1.92
C LEU A 844 14.74 29.75 1.23
N TRP A 845 14.41 28.62 0.61
CA TRP A 845 15.37 27.70 0.02
C TRP A 845 15.68 27.99 -1.46
N ARG A 846 15.04 29.00 -2.07
CA ARG A 846 15.19 29.37 -3.49
C ARG A 846 16.66 29.47 -3.93
N VAL A 847 17.49 30.13 -3.12
CA VAL A 847 18.92 30.38 -3.44
C VAL A 847 19.68 29.06 -3.69
N LEU A 848 19.35 27.98 -2.98
CA LEU A 848 19.99 26.67 -3.19
C LEU A 848 19.63 26.04 -4.53
N PHE A 849 18.40 26.26 -5.01
CA PHE A 849 17.97 25.78 -6.33
C PHE A 849 18.62 26.58 -7.45
N GLU A 850 18.63 27.92 -7.32
CA GLU A 850 19.31 28.80 -8.28
C GLU A 850 20.82 28.50 -8.34
N LEU A 851 21.43 28.18 -7.20
CA LEU A 851 22.81 27.74 -7.10
C LEU A 851 23.03 26.42 -7.84
N ALA A 852 22.21 25.40 -7.59
CA ALA A 852 22.33 24.10 -8.25
C ALA A 852 22.10 24.20 -9.77
N ASP A 853 21.14 25.02 -10.22
CA ASP A 853 20.89 25.30 -11.65
C ASP A 853 22.13 25.92 -12.31
N ALA A 854 22.70 26.96 -11.68
CA ALA A 854 23.90 27.62 -12.18
C ALA A 854 25.12 26.70 -12.20
N GLN A 855 25.32 25.87 -11.17
CA GLN A 855 26.41 24.90 -11.10
C GLN A 855 26.31 23.85 -12.22
N HIS A 856 25.12 23.27 -12.47
CA HIS A 856 24.96 22.31 -13.57
C HIS A 856 25.23 22.95 -14.93
N ALA A 857 24.70 24.15 -15.18
CA ALA A 857 24.93 24.89 -16.42
C ALA A 857 26.42 25.22 -16.62
N PHE A 858 27.10 25.64 -15.56
CA PHE A 858 28.54 25.90 -15.55
C PHE A 858 29.33 24.64 -15.91
N MET A 859 29.09 23.52 -15.22
CA MET A 859 29.82 22.27 -15.45
C MET A 859 29.62 21.75 -16.89
N LEU A 860 28.40 21.81 -17.42
CA LEU A 860 28.12 21.42 -18.81
C LEU A 860 28.80 22.33 -19.83
N GLY A 861 28.79 23.65 -19.61
CA GLY A 861 29.51 24.61 -20.44
C GLY A 861 31.00 24.35 -20.43
N HIS A 862 31.58 24.13 -19.25
CA HIS A 862 32.99 23.85 -19.08
C HIS A 862 33.41 22.51 -19.71
N LEU A 863 32.62 21.45 -19.57
CA LEU A 863 32.90 20.15 -20.23
C LEU A 863 32.79 20.21 -21.76
N ALA A 864 32.05 21.18 -22.29
CA ALA A 864 31.90 21.43 -23.72
C ALA A 864 32.91 22.46 -24.28
N ASP A 865 33.82 22.98 -23.44
CA ASP A 865 34.71 24.10 -23.76
C ASP A 865 33.95 25.35 -24.31
N ASP A 866 32.70 25.55 -23.86
CA ASP A 866 31.79 26.61 -24.32
C ASP A 866 31.84 27.80 -23.35
N ARG A 867 32.81 28.69 -23.57
CA ARG A 867 33.06 29.86 -22.71
C ARG A 867 31.85 30.79 -22.58
N LEU A 868 30.99 30.86 -23.59
CA LEU A 868 29.76 31.67 -23.54
C LEU A 868 28.77 31.09 -22.52
N LYS A 869 28.53 29.78 -22.55
CA LYS A 869 27.66 29.12 -21.57
C LYS A 869 28.18 29.24 -20.14
N VAL A 870 29.49 29.14 -19.96
CA VAL A 870 30.12 29.31 -18.64
C VAL A 870 29.91 30.72 -18.11
N SER A 871 30.12 31.75 -18.94
CA SER A 871 29.84 33.15 -18.57
C SER A 871 28.37 33.36 -18.21
N GLN A 872 27.44 32.80 -19.00
CA GLN A 872 25.99 32.91 -18.74
C GLN A 872 25.60 32.28 -17.41
N ALA A 873 26.19 31.13 -17.03
CA ALA A 873 25.94 30.49 -15.75
C ALA A 873 26.44 31.34 -14.56
N ILE A 874 27.61 31.97 -14.68
CA ILE A 874 28.16 32.89 -13.68
C ILE A 874 27.26 34.12 -13.52
N ASP A 875 26.82 34.72 -14.63
CA ASP A 875 25.96 35.89 -14.61
C ASP A 875 24.58 35.57 -13.99
N ALA A 876 24.03 34.39 -14.27
CA ALA A 876 22.79 33.92 -13.66
C ALA A 876 22.92 33.79 -12.13
N LEU A 877 24.02 33.24 -11.63
CA LEU A 877 24.26 33.13 -10.18
C LEU A 877 24.48 34.49 -9.52
N LYS A 878 25.18 35.41 -10.18
CA LYS A 878 25.32 36.81 -9.72
C LYS A 878 23.96 37.48 -9.58
N GLU A 879 23.11 37.34 -10.60
CA GLU A 879 21.76 37.90 -10.57
C GLU A 879 20.94 37.30 -9.41
N ALA A 880 20.98 35.98 -9.24
CA ALA A 880 20.32 35.27 -8.15
C ALA A 880 20.71 35.82 -6.77
N LEU A 881 22.02 35.95 -6.50
CA LEU A 881 22.56 36.45 -5.23
C LEU A 881 22.31 37.95 -5.00
N SER A 882 22.10 38.72 -6.06
CA SER A 882 21.79 40.16 -5.96
C SER A 882 20.35 40.44 -5.51
N LYS A 883 19.43 39.50 -5.75
CA LYS A 883 18.02 39.59 -5.35
C LYS A 883 17.88 39.11 -3.90
N SER A 884 18.19 39.98 -2.93
CA SER A 884 18.00 39.69 -1.50
C SER A 884 16.54 39.90 -1.09
N TYR A 885 15.91 38.85 -0.57
CA TYR A 885 14.58 38.90 0.05
C TYR A 885 14.69 38.92 1.58
N ALA A 886 13.71 39.52 2.26
CA ALA A 886 13.71 39.73 3.72
C ALA A 886 13.86 38.45 4.57
N ASN A 887 13.75 37.29 3.94
CA ASN A 887 13.71 35.99 4.58
C ASN A 887 14.96 35.15 4.25
N ASP A 888 15.74 35.43 3.19
CA ASP A 888 16.85 34.57 2.76
C ASP A 888 17.81 34.26 3.94
N GLN A 889 18.16 32.99 4.14
CA GLN A 889 19.12 32.62 5.20
C GLN A 889 20.54 33.02 4.78
N GLU A 890 21.24 33.77 5.64
CA GLU A 890 22.58 34.29 5.37
C GLU A 890 23.57 33.16 5.02
N ASP A 891 23.45 32.00 5.66
CA ASP A 891 24.30 30.84 5.41
C ASP A 891 24.23 30.36 3.93
N PHE A 892 23.05 30.40 3.30
CA PHE A 892 22.91 30.02 1.89
C PHE A 892 23.45 31.07 0.93
N LEU A 893 23.34 32.35 1.30
CA LEU A 893 23.94 33.44 0.55
C LEU A 893 25.47 33.37 0.62
N GLU A 894 26.04 33.05 1.78
CA GLU A 894 27.48 32.85 1.96
C GLU A 894 27.98 31.66 1.14
N LEU A 895 27.27 30.52 1.17
CA LEU A 895 27.58 29.36 0.32
C LEU A 895 27.56 29.74 -1.17
N GLY A 896 26.52 30.44 -1.61
CA GLY A 896 26.41 30.87 -3.01
C GLY A 896 27.53 31.82 -3.44
N ARG A 897 27.94 32.76 -2.57
CA ARG A 897 29.08 33.66 -2.82
C ARG A 897 30.39 32.88 -2.94
N SER A 898 30.60 31.86 -2.09
CA SER A 898 31.78 31.00 -2.15
C SER A 898 31.85 30.25 -3.47
N VAL A 899 30.74 29.61 -3.88
CA VAL A 899 30.68 28.87 -5.15
C VAL A 899 30.88 29.80 -6.35
N LEU A 900 30.31 31.01 -6.32
CA LEU A 900 30.49 31.99 -7.38
C LEU A 900 31.97 32.35 -7.56
N ALA A 901 32.71 32.55 -6.47
CA ALA A 901 34.15 32.83 -6.54
C ALA A 901 34.93 31.68 -7.19
N ASP A 902 34.62 30.43 -6.83
CA ASP A 902 35.24 29.24 -7.45
C ASP A 902 34.94 29.15 -8.96
N MET A 903 33.69 29.47 -9.36
CA MET A 903 33.28 29.48 -10.77
C MET A 903 34.02 30.57 -11.57
N GLU A 904 34.20 31.77 -11.00
CA GLU A 904 34.94 32.87 -11.63
C GLU A 904 36.43 32.53 -11.80
N ASP A 905 37.05 31.92 -10.78
CA ASP A 905 38.44 31.48 -10.81
C ASP A 905 38.67 30.42 -11.88
N GLN A 906 37.77 29.45 -12.01
CA GLN A 906 37.85 28.44 -13.09
C GLN A 906 37.61 29.05 -14.47
N PHE A 907 36.67 29.98 -14.63
CA PHE A 907 36.42 30.67 -15.89
C PHE A 907 37.64 31.49 -16.36
N ALA A 908 38.37 32.12 -15.43
CA ALA A 908 39.61 32.83 -15.73
C ALA A 908 40.72 31.91 -16.26
N GLN A 909 40.69 30.63 -15.88
CA GLN A 909 41.66 29.62 -16.32
C GLN A 909 41.29 28.94 -17.65
N MET A 910 40.08 29.17 -18.17
CA MET A 910 39.66 28.60 -19.46
C MET A 910 40.47 29.21 -20.63
N PRO A 911 40.86 28.39 -21.64
CA PRO A 911 41.51 28.88 -22.86
C PRO A 911 40.64 29.92 -23.57
N SER A 912 41.30 30.93 -24.14
CA SER A 912 40.63 32.11 -24.69
C SER A 912 39.88 31.89 -25.99
#